data_AF-A0A838RQY9-F1
#
_entry.id   AF-A0A838RQY9-F1
#
_cell.length_a   1.000
_cell.length_b   1.000
_cell.length_c   1.000
_cell.angle_alpha   90.00
_cell.angle_beta   90.00
_cell.angle_gamma   90.00
#
_symmetry.space_group_name_H-M   'P 1'
#
loop_
_entity.id
_entity.type
_entity.pdbx_description
1 polymer ?
#
loop_
_entity_poly.entity_id
_entity_poly.type
_entity_poly.pdbx_seq_one_letter_code
_entity_poly.pdbx_strand_id
1 'polypeptide(L)'
;MADPTLYGLVPLLESAPAFQQLREQLQQGTVMRGETPLALQLPGAARPFVTAALAAQITQPLLIVTARPEVALQFLDQMRLFMSEPTRLWNYPDPGALPYERAPWSRDRVQRRIAVLTELASGNGAPVVITNARALLYPTIPRELFTRHVRSYAAGQTVSLKFLLASWYAMGYMSVNIVTEPGQFAHRGGILDIFPTNMVYPIRMELWGDEIDSIRTFDPATQRSIETLKQIIIPPASEALLHRNQESATARLRALNCAACVGLVQQELTEEIRQIEAGERFEGIEFFLPYLYERPGSLFDYIPADTLVLIDDWSALELNVEQVETEALHLRSEKVERGELPTDYEIALHTWDDLGEQFAEHPPLVLGYGASESYGLGEMFQAGPRYGGRLHDAIRVLRENQRQTTQVLLSRQAERLAEMLRNEGVEAGVLRDVTEPPPAGSLSVVNGALNEGFVLLPSGTEPPLHLITDAELFGWSRAVSRRPLRPRKRTSGDFFAEIKEGDFIVHIEHGIGLYQGLVQREVAGITREYLELEYAQGDKLYVPVHQADRVARYLGPTDREPSIHRLGTADWDTARRRAKKAVEEIADELLELYAARALVKGHAFSEDTPWQAEMEASFPYAETEDQLRAIRDVKQDMEGQMPMDRLVIGDVGFGKTEVALRAAFKAVQDDKQVAILVPT
;
A
#
# COMPACT_ATOMS: atom_id res chain seq x y z
N MET A 1 -8.49 -4.57 14.96
CA MET A 1 -7.79 -4.57 16.26
C MET A 1 -6.33 -4.24 16.01
N ALA A 2 -5.61 -3.65 16.97
CA ALA A 2 -4.16 -3.46 16.85
C ALA A 2 -3.46 -4.83 16.97
N ASP A 3 -2.40 -5.06 16.19
CA ASP A 3 -1.59 -6.28 16.27
C ASP A 3 -0.90 -6.36 17.65
N PRO A 4 -0.64 -7.57 18.18
CA PRO A 4 0.01 -7.73 19.48
C PRO A 4 1.48 -7.28 19.42
N THR A 5 2.06 -6.90 20.57
CA THR A 5 3.52 -6.79 20.70
C THR A 5 4.12 -8.03 21.36
N LEU A 6 5.30 -8.44 20.86
CA LEU A 6 6.17 -9.49 21.36
C LEU A 6 7.54 -8.94 21.79
N TYR A 7 7.66 -7.63 21.99
CA TYR A 7 8.91 -6.97 22.37
C TYR A 7 9.55 -7.55 23.64
N GLY A 8 8.76 -8.06 24.59
CA GLY A 8 9.24 -8.70 25.80
C GLY A 8 10.12 -9.94 25.57
N LEU A 9 10.12 -10.52 24.37
CA LEU A 9 11.02 -11.62 24.01
C LEU A 9 12.43 -11.14 23.66
N VAL A 10 12.60 -9.89 23.22
CA VAL A 10 13.88 -9.33 22.77
C VAL A 10 14.97 -9.36 23.86
N PRO A 11 14.69 -8.98 25.13
CA PRO A 11 15.70 -9.04 26.20
C PRO A 11 16.33 -10.42 26.43
N LEU A 12 15.64 -11.51 26.08
CA LEU A 12 16.17 -12.88 26.20
C LEU A 12 17.31 -13.15 25.21
N LEU A 13 17.33 -12.46 24.06
CA LEU A 13 18.45 -12.50 23.13
C LEU A 13 19.55 -11.52 23.54
N GLU A 14 19.19 -10.34 24.04
CA GLU A 14 20.13 -9.30 24.47
C GLU A 14 21.05 -9.75 25.63
N SER A 15 20.56 -10.66 26.48
CA SER A 15 21.35 -11.26 27.56
C SER A 15 22.36 -12.30 27.08
N ALA A 16 22.25 -12.78 25.84
CA ALA A 16 23.08 -13.85 25.32
C ALA A 16 24.52 -13.37 25.00
N PRO A 17 25.57 -14.08 25.47
CA PRO A 17 26.96 -13.66 25.26
C PRO A 17 27.33 -13.49 23.77
N ALA A 18 26.88 -14.38 22.88
CA ALA A 18 27.17 -14.30 21.45
C ALA A 18 26.57 -13.03 20.80
N PHE A 19 25.36 -12.64 21.23
CA PHE A 19 24.71 -11.41 20.76
C PHE A 19 25.39 -10.16 21.34
N GLN A 20 25.77 -10.18 22.61
CA GLN A 20 26.52 -9.08 23.24
C GLN A 20 27.86 -8.84 22.55
N GLN A 21 28.57 -9.92 22.24
CA GLN A 21 29.83 -9.85 21.49
C GLN A 21 29.61 -9.27 20.07
N LEU A 22 28.55 -9.70 19.36
CA LEU A 22 28.23 -9.16 18.05
C LEU A 22 27.98 -7.65 18.12
N ARG A 23 27.16 -7.22 19.09
CA ARG A 23 26.86 -5.80 19.34
C ARG A 23 28.13 -5.00 19.60
N GLU A 24 29.01 -5.49 20.47
CA GLU A 24 30.28 -4.81 20.78
C GLU A 24 31.18 -4.66 19.56
N GLN A 25 31.29 -5.71 18.73
CA GLN A 25 32.09 -5.66 17.52
C GLN A 25 31.48 -4.73 16.45
N LEU A 26 30.15 -4.68 16.33
CA LEU A 26 29.45 -3.73 15.46
C LEU A 26 29.70 -2.28 15.91
N GLN A 27 29.63 -2.01 17.21
CA GLN A 27 29.93 -0.69 17.78
C GLN A 27 31.41 -0.28 17.58
N GLN A 28 32.33 -1.23 17.59
CA GLN A 28 33.76 -1.00 17.35
C GLN A 28 34.12 -0.95 15.86
N GLY A 29 33.18 -1.25 14.95
CA GLY A 29 33.43 -1.33 13.51
C GLY A 29 34.47 -2.39 13.14
N THR A 30 34.54 -3.48 13.91
CA THR A 30 35.51 -4.58 13.70
C THR A 30 34.93 -5.72 12.88
N VAL A 31 33.60 -5.89 12.87
CA VAL A 31 32.88 -6.87 12.04
C VAL A 31 33.01 -6.59 10.54
N MET A 32 33.12 -5.31 10.17
CA MET A 32 32.94 -4.82 8.79
C MET A 32 34.27 -4.58 8.05
N ARG A 33 35.38 -5.18 8.49
CA ARG A 33 36.72 -4.93 7.93
C ARG A 33 37.23 -6.00 6.96
N GLY A 34 36.45 -7.06 6.74
CA GLY A 34 36.76 -8.10 5.75
C GLY A 34 36.28 -7.71 4.35
N GLU A 35 36.96 -8.21 3.31
CA GLU A 35 36.51 -8.06 1.91
C GLU A 35 35.25 -8.90 1.61
N THR A 36 34.89 -9.85 2.47
CA THR A 36 33.72 -10.72 2.32
C THR A 36 32.64 -10.45 3.37
N PRO A 37 31.35 -10.49 3.01
CA PRO A 37 30.26 -10.32 3.97
C PRO A 37 30.29 -11.40 5.07
N LEU A 38 29.98 -11.00 6.31
CA LEU A 38 29.84 -11.93 7.43
C LEU A 38 28.38 -12.44 7.51
N ALA A 39 28.17 -13.75 7.64
CA ALA A 39 26.85 -14.34 7.84
C ALA A 39 26.57 -14.72 9.30
N LEU A 40 25.37 -14.41 9.78
CA LEU A 40 24.85 -14.86 11.07
C LEU A 40 24.24 -16.26 11.01
N GLN A 41 23.88 -16.77 9.82
CA GLN A 41 23.30 -18.11 9.59
C GLN A 41 21.96 -18.34 10.31
N LEU A 42 21.15 -17.28 10.44
CA LEU A 42 19.86 -17.32 11.12
C LEU A 42 18.80 -18.03 10.25
N PRO A 43 17.98 -18.93 10.85
CA PRO A 43 16.76 -19.42 10.23
C PRO A 43 15.82 -18.26 9.88
N GLY A 44 15.08 -18.37 8.77
CA GLY A 44 14.19 -17.31 8.28
C GLY A 44 13.25 -16.73 9.34
N ALA A 45 12.64 -17.60 10.15
CA ALA A 45 11.74 -17.21 11.24
C ALA A 45 12.41 -16.35 12.33
N ALA A 46 13.71 -16.51 12.55
CA ALA A 46 14.45 -15.78 13.57
C ALA A 46 14.98 -14.42 13.08
N ARG A 47 15.08 -14.20 11.76
CA ARG A 47 15.71 -12.99 11.19
C ARG A 47 15.00 -11.70 11.64
N PRO A 48 13.66 -11.55 11.53
CA PRO A 48 12.99 -10.33 11.99
C PRO A 48 13.14 -10.09 13.50
N PHE A 49 13.17 -11.15 14.31
CA PHE A 49 13.37 -11.08 15.76
C PHE A 49 14.78 -10.59 16.11
N VAL A 50 15.82 -11.18 15.52
CA VAL A 50 17.21 -10.78 15.77
C VAL A 50 17.46 -9.35 15.26
N THR A 51 16.90 -8.98 14.11
CA THR A 51 17.03 -7.62 13.58
C THR A 51 16.32 -6.59 14.46
N ALA A 52 15.16 -6.91 15.03
CA ALA A 52 14.50 -6.06 16.02
C ALA A 52 15.34 -5.88 17.29
N ALA A 53 15.99 -6.95 17.76
CA ALA A 53 16.92 -6.88 18.90
C ALA A 53 18.14 -5.99 18.60
N LEU A 54 18.71 -6.11 17.39
CA LEU A 54 19.78 -5.20 16.95
C LEU A 54 19.29 -3.75 16.93
N ALA A 55 18.12 -3.48 16.34
CA ALA A 55 17.53 -2.14 16.24
C ALA A 55 17.20 -1.48 17.60
N ALA A 56 16.97 -2.30 18.64
CA ALA A 56 16.75 -1.84 20.01
C ALA A 56 18.07 -1.42 20.71
N GLN A 57 19.20 -2.02 20.32
CA GLN A 57 20.49 -1.88 20.99
C GLN A 57 21.46 -0.92 20.28
N ILE A 58 21.20 -0.60 19.02
CA ILE A 58 22.03 0.30 18.21
C ILE A 58 21.30 1.61 17.91
N THR A 59 22.08 2.67 17.77
CA THR A 59 21.56 4.03 17.50
C THR A 59 21.77 4.46 16.05
N GLN A 60 22.49 3.64 15.28
CA GLN A 60 22.68 3.84 13.85
C GLN A 60 21.39 3.52 13.08
N PRO A 61 21.17 4.15 11.92
CA PRO A 61 20.18 3.71 10.95
C PRO A 61 20.45 2.27 10.49
N LEU A 62 19.38 1.58 10.11
CA LEU A 62 19.44 0.21 9.57
C LEU A 62 18.83 0.19 8.18
N LEU A 63 19.53 -0.41 7.22
CA LEU A 63 18.99 -0.75 5.91
C LEU A 63 18.91 -2.26 5.77
N ILE A 64 17.70 -2.81 5.66
CA ILE A 64 17.46 -4.24 5.51
C ILE A 64 17.07 -4.51 4.05
N VAL A 65 17.89 -5.29 3.36
CA VAL A 65 17.69 -5.64 1.95
C VAL A 65 17.22 -7.08 1.85
N THR A 66 16.06 -7.27 1.24
CA THR A 66 15.51 -8.60 0.92
C THR A 66 15.60 -8.87 -0.59
N ALA A 67 15.55 -10.14 -0.99
CA ALA A 67 15.60 -10.47 -2.42
C ALA A 67 14.32 -9.99 -3.17
N ARG A 68 13.14 -10.08 -2.55
CA ARG A 68 11.85 -9.87 -3.24
C ARG A 68 10.89 -8.95 -2.48
N PRO A 69 10.01 -8.20 -3.17
CA PRO A 69 9.07 -7.28 -2.53
C PRO A 69 8.13 -7.93 -1.51
N GLU A 70 7.69 -9.17 -1.75
CA GLU A 70 6.80 -9.90 -0.84
C GLU A 70 7.51 -10.25 0.46
N VAL A 71 8.80 -10.60 0.38
CA VAL A 71 9.65 -10.90 1.54
C VAL A 71 9.90 -9.62 2.35
N ALA A 72 10.15 -8.47 1.70
CA ALA A 72 10.27 -7.18 2.38
C ALA A 72 9.04 -6.86 3.24
N LEU A 73 7.84 -7.03 2.69
CA LEU A 73 6.58 -6.78 3.40
C LEU A 73 6.38 -7.75 4.55
N GLN A 74 6.65 -9.04 4.33
CA GLN A 74 6.59 -10.06 5.39
C GLN A 74 7.59 -9.78 6.50
N PHE A 75 8.81 -9.34 6.16
CA PHE A 75 9.84 -8.98 7.13
C PHE A 75 9.38 -7.79 7.98
N LEU A 76 8.82 -6.76 7.34
CA LEU A 76 8.29 -5.57 8.02
C LEU A 76 7.17 -5.92 9.01
N ASP A 77 6.18 -6.70 8.56
CA ASP A 77 5.04 -7.07 9.40
C ASP A 77 5.47 -7.92 10.61
N GLN A 78 6.43 -8.84 10.42
CA GLN A 78 6.96 -9.68 11.50
C GLN A 78 7.85 -8.87 12.45
N MET A 79 8.76 -8.05 11.93
CA MET A 79 9.68 -7.23 12.73
C MET A 79 8.92 -6.24 13.61
N ARG A 80 7.80 -5.70 13.11
CA ARG A 80 6.92 -4.80 13.87
C ARG A 80 6.45 -5.39 15.20
N LEU A 81 6.20 -6.70 15.26
CA LEU A 81 5.77 -7.37 16.50
C LEU A 81 6.85 -7.29 17.59
N PHE A 82 8.12 -7.30 17.22
CA PHE A 82 9.25 -7.34 18.15
C PHE A 82 9.84 -5.96 18.47
N MET A 83 9.26 -4.85 17.98
CA MET A 83 9.80 -3.51 18.21
C MET A 83 9.01 -2.73 19.27
N SER A 84 9.74 -2.03 20.14
CA SER A 84 9.18 -1.06 21.10
C SER A 84 8.69 0.22 20.42
N GLU A 85 9.38 0.66 19.36
CA GLU A 85 9.05 1.86 18.58
C GLU A 85 8.81 1.53 17.09
N PRO A 86 7.66 0.94 16.72
CA PRO A 86 7.35 0.61 15.34
C PRO A 86 7.29 1.80 14.37
N THR A 87 7.22 3.04 14.87
CA THR A 87 7.23 4.26 14.05
C THR A 87 8.57 4.52 13.37
N ARG A 88 9.65 3.86 13.81
CA ARG A 88 10.97 3.88 13.16
C ARG A 88 11.05 2.97 11.92
N LEU A 89 10.06 2.08 11.71
CA LEU A 89 10.03 1.16 10.57
C LEU A 89 9.50 1.84 9.32
N TRP A 90 10.31 1.80 8.27
CA TRP A 90 10.03 2.35 6.96
C TRP A 90 10.13 1.27 5.90
N ASN A 91 9.30 1.37 4.86
CA ASN A 91 9.38 0.51 3.67
C ASN A 91 9.74 1.36 2.47
N TYR A 92 10.84 1.02 1.81
CA TYR A 92 11.20 1.58 0.51
C TYR A 92 10.82 0.57 -0.58
N PRO A 93 9.63 0.71 -1.21
CA PRO A 93 9.18 -0.27 -2.19
C PRO A 93 9.84 -0.06 -3.55
N ASP A 94 9.77 -1.10 -4.39
CA ASP A 94 10.01 -0.96 -5.81
C ASP A 94 8.88 -0.11 -6.44
N PRO A 95 9.04 0.44 -7.66
CA PRO A 95 7.99 1.22 -8.32
C PRO A 95 6.74 0.46 -8.79
N GLY A 96 6.78 -0.87 -8.85
CA GLY A 96 5.70 -1.73 -9.36
C GLY A 96 5.70 -1.92 -10.88
N ALA A 97 5.98 -0.87 -11.66
CA ALA A 97 6.10 -0.94 -13.12
C ALA A 97 7.37 -1.71 -13.53
N LEU A 98 7.34 -2.54 -14.59
CA LEU A 98 8.53 -3.24 -15.08
C LEU A 98 9.55 -2.28 -15.73
N PRO A 99 10.84 -2.63 -15.75
CA PRO A 99 11.83 -1.85 -16.50
C PRO A 99 11.41 -1.75 -17.96
N TYR A 100 11.57 -0.57 -18.58
CA TYR A 100 11.18 -0.32 -19.99
C TYR A 100 9.67 -0.42 -20.31
N GLU A 101 8.83 -0.63 -19.31
CA GLU A 101 7.38 -0.51 -19.46
C GLU A 101 6.98 0.96 -19.29
N ARG A 102 6.23 1.51 -20.25
CA ARG A 102 5.69 2.88 -20.18
C ARG A 102 4.43 2.96 -19.31
N ALA A 103 4.45 2.24 -18.19
CA ALA A 103 3.39 2.25 -17.19
C ALA A 103 3.72 3.27 -16.08
N PRO A 104 2.76 4.10 -15.65
CA PRO A 104 3.00 5.04 -14.56
C PRO A 104 3.26 4.30 -13.26
N TRP A 105 4.16 4.85 -12.44
CA TRP A 105 4.40 4.33 -11.10
C TRP A 105 3.16 4.55 -10.23
N SER A 106 2.85 3.58 -9.36
CA SER A 106 1.73 3.75 -8.44
C SER A 106 1.99 4.93 -7.49
N ARG A 107 1.01 5.83 -7.36
CA ARG A 107 1.11 7.01 -6.49
C ARG A 107 1.43 6.64 -5.03
N ASP A 108 0.87 5.56 -4.51
CA ASP A 108 1.17 5.06 -3.15
C ASP A 108 2.64 4.61 -3.01
N ARG A 109 3.20 3.99 -4.06
CA ARG A 109 4.62 3.57 -4.05
C ARG A 109 5.55 4.79 -4.12
N VAL A 110 5.28 5.73 -5.02
CA VAL A 110 6.02 7.01 -5.11
C VAL A 110 5.97 7.74 -3.77
N GLN A 111 4.79 7.83 -3.15
CA GLN A 111 4.62 8.48 -1.86
C GLN A 111 5.47 7.82 -0.78
N ARG A 112 5.42 6.48 -0.66
CA ARG A 112 6.22 5.75 0.33
C ARG A 112 7.72 5.96 0.11
N ARG A 113 8.19 5.87 -1.14
CA ARG A 113 9.59 6.11 -1.50
C ARG A 113 10.03 7.51 -1.08
N ILE A 114 9.29 8.54 -1.48
CA ILE A 114 9.56 9.92 -1.09
C ILE A 114 9.53 10.12 0.42
N ALA A 115 8.61 9.49 1.14
CA ALA A 115 8.56 9.57 2.60
C ALA A 115 9.84 9.00 3.24
N VAL A 116 10.32 7.85 2.77
CA VAL A 116 11.61 7.27 3.21
C VAL A 116 12.78 8.19 2.87
N LEU A 117 12.85 8.71 1.63
CA LEU A 117 13.91 9.63 1.24
C LEU A 117 13.89 10.91 2.08
N THR A 118 12.70 11.39 2.47
CA THR A 118 12.54 12.55 3.36
C THR A 118 13.12 12.27 4.74
N GLU A 119 12.78 11.11 5.32
CA GLU A 119 13.30 10.69 6.62
C GLU A 119 14.83 10.56 6.60
N LEU A 120 15.38 9.86 5.61
CA LEU A 120 16.82 9.67 5.45
C LEU A 120 17.54 11.00 5.20
N ALA A 121 17.00 11.86 4.34
CA ALA A 121 17.58 13.16 4.04
C ALA A 121 17.58 14.12 5.25
N SER A 122 16.67 13.92 6.21
CA SER A 122 16.64 14.72 7.43
C SER A 122 17.86 14.48 8.33
N GLY A 123 18.50 13.30 8.21
CA GLY A 123 19.65 12.88 9.01
C GLY A 123 19.35 12.75 10.51
N ASN A 124 18.08 12.74 10.90
CA ASN A 124 17.66 12.66 12.30
C ASN A 124 17.18 11.25 12.64
N GLY A 125 17.42 10.83 13.88
CA GLY A 125 16.95 9.55 14.40
C GLY A 125 17.73 8.34 13.87
N ALA A 126 17.16 7.17 14.10
CA ALA A 126 17.74 5.88 13.74
C ALA A 126 16.70 5.06 12.95
N PRO A 127 16.35 5.48 11.72
CA PRO A 127 15.32 4.83 10.94
C PRO A 127 15.74 3.40 10.58
N VAL A 128 14.75 2.51 10.54
CA VAL A 128 14.90 1.13 10.08
C VAL A 128 14.19 1.03 8.74
N VAL A 129 14.96 1.06 7.66
CA VAL A 129 14.43 1.00 6.29
C VAL A 129 14.51 -0.44 5.79
N ILE A 130 13.37 -1.01 5.41
CA ILE A 130 13.29 -2.31 4.73
C ILE A 130 13.05 -2.06 3.25
N THR A 131 13.82 -2.73 2.40
CA THR A 131 13.76 -2.62 0.95
C THR A 131 13.91 -4.00 0.28
N ASN A 132 13.88 -4.03 -1.04
CA ASN A 132 14.12 -5.22 -1.83
C ASN A 132 15.11 -4.96 -2.98
N ALA A 133 15.66 -6.04 -3.53
CA ALA A 133 16.62 -6.02 -4.64
C ALA A 133 16.17 -5.10 -5.78
N ARG A 134 14.95 -5.33 -6.29
CA ARG A 134 14.40 -4.54 -7.39
C ARG A 134 14.29 -3.06 -7.05
N ALA A 135 13.92 -2.69 -5.83
CA ALA A 135 13.85 -1.29 -5.41
C ALA A 135 15.21 -0.57 -5.41
N LEU A 136 16.30 -1.30 -5.15
CA LEU A 136 17.68 -0.77 -5.19
C LEU A 136 18.17 -0.54 -6.62
N LEU A 137 17.73 -1.36 -7.57
CA LEU A 137 18.13 -1.23 -8.97
C LEU A 137 17.50 -0.01 -9.66
N TYR A 138 16.35 0.47 -9.18
CA TYR A 138 15.71 1.63 -9.79
C TYR A 138 16.37 2.94 -9.35
N PRO A 139 16.77 3.80 -10.29
CA PRO A 139 17.29 5.12 -9.98
C PRO A 139 16.21 5.97 -9.29
N THR A 140 16.68 6.96 -8.54
CA THR A 140 15.85 7.95 -7.86
C THR A 140 16.39 9.36 -8.08
N ILE A 141 15.69 10.35 -7.53
CA ILE A 141 16.13 11.74 -7.53
C ILE A 141 17.47 11.89 -6.79
N PRO A 142 18.44 12.63 -7.32
CA PRO A 142 19.70 12.89 -6.62
C PRO A 142 19.49 13.59 -5.28
N ARG A 143 20.21 13.16 -4.23
CA ARG A 143 20.04 13.67 -2.86
C ARG A 143 20.21 15.18 -2.75
N GLU A 144 21.18 15.76 -3.44
CA GLU A 144 21.43 17.20 -3.42
C GLU A 144 20.24 17.96 -4.03
N LEU A 145 19.64 17.41 -5.08
CA LEU A 145 18.47 18.01 -5.71
C LEU A 145 17.24 17.89 -4.80
N PHE A 146 17.04 16.71 -4.21
CA PHE A 146 15.95 16.45 -3.28
C PHE A 146 15.99 17.38 -2.06
N THR A 147 17.12 17.40 -1.35
CA THR A 147 17.32 18.24 -0.15
C THR A 147 17.14 19.73 -0.43
N ARG A 148 17.59 20.23 -1.60
CA ARG A 148 17.35 21.62 -2.03
C ARG A 148 15.88 21.97 -2.21
N HIS A 149 15.04 20.98 -2.49
CA HIS A 149 13.61 21.14 -2.72
C HIS A 149 12.75 20.80 -1.50
N VAL A 150 13.33 20.27 -0.42
CA VAL A 150 12.64 20.19 0.87
C VAL A 150 12.44 21.61 1.42
N ARG A 151 11.21 21.94 1.82
CA ARG A 151 10.83 23.25 2.35
C ARG A 151 10.21 23.11 3.73
N SER A 152 10.62 23.94 4.68
CA SER A 152 9.98 24.06 5.97
C SER A 152 9.17 25.35 6.06
N TYR A 153 8.01 25.27 6.71
CA TYR A 153 7.16 26.42 6.98
C TYR A 153 6.70 26.40 8.44
N ALA A 154 6.61 27.56 9.07
CA ALA A 154 6.11 27.71 10.44
C ALA A 154 5.05 28.80 10.53
N ALA A 155 4.15 28.68 11.52
CA ALA A 155 3.23 29.77 11.85
C ALA A 155 4.04 31.02 12.28
N GLY A 156 3.60 32.20 11.80
CA GLY A 156 4.29 33.48 11.95
C GLY A 156 5.38 33.77 10.90
N GLN A 157 5.65 32.84 9.97
CA GLN A 157 6.62 33.08 8.91
C GLN A 157 6.02 33.92 7.77
N THR A 158 6.75 34.93 7.33
CA THR A 158 6.43 35.68 6.11
C THR A 158 6.83 34.90 4.86
N VAL A 159 5.90 34.71 3.94
CA VAL A 159 6.06 33.99 2.68
C VAL A 159 5.54 34.83 1.51
N SER A 160 6.22 34.74 0.37
CA SER A 160 5.68 35.27 -0.88
C SER A 160 4.84 34.21 -1.57
N LEU A 161 3.54 34.45 -1.66
CA LEU A 161 2.60 33.53 -2.32
C LEU A 161 3.07 33.09 -3.71
N LYS A 162 3.55 34.03 -4.53
CA LYS A 162 4.03 33.75 -5.88
C LYS A 162 5.21 32.76 -5.89
N PHE A 163 6.21 32.98 -5.03
CA PHE A 163 7.38 32.11 -4.98
C PHE A 163 7.06 30.76 -4.32
N LEU A 164 6.17 30.74 -3.34
CA LEU A 164 5.72 29.53 -2.68
C LEU A 164 4.99 28.61 -3.68
N LEU A 165 4.02 29.13 -4.43
CA LEU A 165 3.30 28.34 -5.44
C LEU A 165 4.24 27.85 -6.56
N ALA A 166 5.15 28.71 -7.03
CA ALA A 166 6.16 28.31 -8.01
C ALA A 166 7.11 27.23 -7.47
N SER A 167 7.46 27.28 -6.18
CA SER A 167 8.27 26.25 -5.53
C SER A 167 7.52 24.92 -5.44
N TRP A 168 6.23 24.92 -5.07
CA TRP A 168 5.43 23.69 -5.02
C TRP A 168 5.26 23.05 -6.39
N TYR A 169 5.06 23.86 -7.44
CA TYR A 169 5.06 23.37 -8.82
C TYR A 169 6.40 22.73 -9.19
N ALA A 170 7.53 23.40 -8.90
CA ALA A 170 8.88 22.87 -9.15
C ALA A 170 9.21 21.61 -8.32
N MET A 171 8.56 21.45 -7.16
CA MET A 171 8.62 20.24 -6.32
C MET A 171 7.73 19.11 -6.84
N GLY A 172 7.04 19.30 -7.96
CA GLY A 172 6.19 18.30 -8.60
C GLY A 172 4.75 18.26 -8.11
N TYR A 173 4.29 19.20 -7.27
CA TYR A 173 2.91 19.21 -6.82
C TYR A 173 1.94 19.65 -7.93
N MET A 174 0.77 19.01 -7.98
CA MET A 174 -0.28 19.30 -8.96
C MET A 174 -1.28 20.32 -8.40
N SER A 175 -1.54 21.38 -9.16
CA SER A 175 -2.57 22.36 -8.82
C SER A 175 -3.96 21.77 -9.11
N VAL A 176 -4.81 21.75 -8.09
CA VAL A 176 -6.20 21.25 -8.16
C VAL A 176 -7.14 22.24 -7.49
N ASN A 177 -8.45 22.07 -7.74
CA ASN A 177 -9.45 22.88 -7.06
C ASN A 177 -9.62 22.45 -5.60
N ILE A 178 -9.70 21.14 -5.34
CA ILE A 178 -9.89 20.57 -4.00
C ILE A 178 -8.81 19.52 -3.79
N VAL A 179 -8.09 19.63 -2.68
CA VAL A 179 -7.04 18.68 -2.33
C VAL A 179 -7.66 17.43 -1.72
N THR A 180 -7.42 16.30 -2.38
CA THR A 180 -7.95 14.99 -1.96
C THR A 180 -6.88 13.92 -1.86
N GLU A 181 -5.77 14.08 -2.57
CA GLU A 181 -4.69 13.09 -2.66
C GLU A 181 -3.30 13.70 -2.41
N PRO A 182 -2.34 12.91 -1.90
CA PRO A 182 -0.95 13.33 -1.76
C PRO A 182 -0.35 13.84 -3.06
N GLY A 183 0.48 14.87 -2.98
CA GLY A 183 1.10 15.53 -4.13
C GLY A 183 0.22 16.59 -4.80
N GLN A 184 -0.96 16.90 -4.25
CA GLN A 184 -1.84 17.97 -4.74
C GLN A 184 -1.74 19.23 -3.88
N PHE A 185 -2.04 20.39 -4.48
CA PHE A 185 -2.26 21.64 -3.77
C PHE A 185 -3.38 22.47 -4.40
N ALA A 186 -4.00 23.34 -3.60
CA ALA A 186 -5.02 24.28 -4.03
C ALA A 186 -4.78 25.64 -3.37
N HIS A 187 -5.09 26.72 -4.08
CA HIS A 187 -4.97 28.08 -3.58
C HIS A 187 -6.28 28.84 -3.78
N ARG A 188 -6.80 29.43 -2.70
CA ARG A 188 -8.07 30.16 -2.67
C ARG A 188 -7.95 31.39 -1.77
N GLY A 189 -7.57 32.52 -2.35
CA GLY A 189 -7.38 33.77 -1.62
C GLY A 189 -6.28 33.64 -0.56
N GLY A 190 -6.60 33.86 0.71
CA GLY A 190 -5.64 33.67 1.81
C GLY A 190 -5.42 32.21 2.22
N ILE A 191 -6.07 31.23 1.59
CA ILE A 191 -6.00 29.83 2.00
C ILE A 191 -5.20 29.01 1.00
N LEU A 192 -4.25 28.25 1.50
CA LEU A 192 -3.44 27.29 0.76
C LEU A 192 -3.63 25.90 1.34
N ASP A 193 -4.23 25.01 0.56
CA ASP A 193 -4.32 23.60 0.90
C ASP A 193 -3.23 22.84 0.15
N ILE A 194 -2.53 21.93 0.81
CA ILE A 194 -1.53 21.06 0.18
C ILE A 194 -1.52 19.72 0.88
N PHE A 195 -1.27 18.63 0.15
CA PHE A 195 -1.13 17.30 0.71
C PHE A 195 0.30 16.79 0.55
N PRO A 196 1.17 17.04 1.55
CA PRO A 196 2.54 16.53 1.55
C PRO A 196 2.59 15.01 1.50
N THR A 197 3.53 14.47 0.75
CA THR A 197 3.70 13.01 0.56
C THR A 197 4.18 12.29 1.82
N ASN A 198 4.87 12.98 2.72
CA ASN A 198 5.31 12.48 4.03
C ASN A 198 4.24 12.56 5.14
N MET A 199 3.01 13.00 4.83
CA MET A 199 1.96 13.16 5.83
C MET A 199 0.76 12.25 5.56
N VAL A 200 0.02 11.93 6.63
CA VAL A 200 -1.21 11.11 6.56
C VAL A 200 -2.43 11.95 6.18
N TYR A 201 -2.43 13.24 6.55
CA TYR A 201 -3.51 14.18 6.26
C TYR A 201 -2.95 15.41 5.51
N PRO A 202 -3.74 16.01 4.60
CA PRO A 202 -3.39 17.28 4.00
C PRO A 202 -3.39 18.39 5.04
N ILE A 203 -2.72 19.48 4.70
CA ILE A 203 -2.58 20.67 5.52
C ILE A 203 -3.21 21.88 4.84
N ARG A 204 -3.80 22.74 5.67
CA ARG A 204 -4.34 24.05 5.33
C ARG A 204 -3.48 25.11 5.99
N MET A 205 -2.89 25.97 5.19
CA MET A 205 -2.17 27.17 5.62
C MET A 205 -3.06 28.38 5.38
N GLU A 206 -3.40 29.11 6.43
CA GLU A 206 -4.14 30.37 6.37
C GLU A 206 -3.14 31.53 6.42
N LEU A 207 -3.22 32.43 5.45
CA LEU A 207 -2.37 33.60 5.32
C LEU A 207 -3.12 34.86 5.75
N TRP A 208 -2.43 35.72 6.49
CA TRP A 208 -2.83 37.09 6.77
C TRP A 208 -1.86 38.06 6.07
N GLY A 209 -2.26 38.55 4.90
CA GLY A 209 -1.32 39.23 4.00
C GLY A 209 -0.26 38.24 3.51
N ASP A 210 1.00 38.51 3.84
CA ASP A 210 2.14 37.66 3.48
C ASP A 210 2.60 36.77 4.65
N GLU A 211 1.91 36.78 5.79
CA GLU A 211 2.28 35.99 6.98
C GLU A 211 1.41 34.73 7.13
N ILE A 212 2.02 33.60 7.48
CA ILE A 212 1.29 32.37 7.81
C ILE A 212 0.66 32.52 9.20
N ASP A 213 -0.65 32.75 9.26
CA ASP A 213 -1.40 32.89 10.52
C ASP A 213 -1.57 31.54 11.22
N SER A 214 -2.05 30.52 10.50
CA SER A 214 -2.23 29.18 11.07
C SER A 214 -1.98 28.05 10.08
N ILE A 215 -1.52 26.91 10.61
CA ILE A 215 -1.33 25.66 9.86
C ILE A 215 -2.14 24.58 10.54
N ARG A 216 -3.02 23.89 9.79
CA ARG A 216 -3.91 22.85 10.35
C ARG A 216 -3.96 21.64 9.43
N THR A 217 -3.99 20.44 9.98
CA THR A 217 -4.38 19.26 9.18
C THR A 217 -5.88 19.29 8.92
N PHE A 218 -6.35 18.65 7.86
CA PHE A 218 -7.79 18.49 7.60
C PHE A 218 -8.12 17.12 7.02
N ASP A 219 -9.36 16.68 7.22
CA ASP A 219 -9.84 15.43 6.63
C ASP A 219 -10.11 15.64 5.14
N PRO A 220 -9.45 14.91 4.22
CA PRO A 220 -9.56 15.16 2.80
C PRO A 220 -10.97 14.86 2.25
N ALA A 221 -11.78 14.04 2.92
CA ALA A 221 -13.15 13.71 2.52
C ALA A 221 -14.17 14.77 2.95
N THR A 222 -14.04 15.28 4.17
CA THR A 222 -14.99 16.26 4.73
C THR A 222 -14.53 17.71 4.60
N GLN A 223 -13.26 17.94 4.26
CA GLN A 223 -12.62 19.25 4.15
C GLN A 223 -12.61 20.06 5.47
N ARG A 224 -12.75 19.37 6.61
CA ARG A 224 -12.78 19.95 7.95
C ARG A 224 -11.44 19.81 8.64
N SER A 225 -10.99 20.87 9.31
CA SER A 225 -9.77 20.87 10.11
C SER A 225 -9.82 19.82 11.22
N ILE A 226 -8.66 19.23 11.52
CA ILE A 226 -8.47 18.21 12.56
C ILE A 226 -7.64 18.80 13.70
N GLU A 227 -6.34 19.03 13.48
CA GLU A 227 -5.41 19.55 14.51
C GLU A 227 -4.58 20.71 13.97
N THR A 228 -4.06 21.55 14.88
CA THR A 228 -3.21 22.70 14.55
C THR A 228 -1.73 22.33 14.71
N LEU A 229 -0.91 22.70 13.74
CA LEU A 229 0.53 22.43 13.70
C LEU A 229 1.31 23.73 13.85
N LYS A 230 2.48 23.66 14.51
CA LYS A 230 3.40 24.81 14.64
C LYS A 230 4.30 24.98 13.42
N GLN A 231 4.72 23.86 12.85
CA GLN A 231 5.66 23.79 11.75
C GLN A 231 5.38 22.55 10.90
N ILE A 232 5.78 22.60 9.64
CA ILE A 232 5.64 21.54 8.67
C ILE A 232 6.89 21.43 7.80
N ILE A 233 7.11 20.24 7.25
CA ILE A 233 8.11 19.98 6.22
C ILE A 233 7.36 19.45 5.00
N ILE A 234 7.57 20.10 3.87
CA ILE A 234 7.01 19.74 2.56
C ILE A 234 8.17 19.22 1.70
N PRO A 235 8.27 17.90 1.46
CA PRO A 235 9.23 17.33 0.53
C PRO A 235 8.70 17.43 -0.91
N PRO A 236 9.53 17.13 -1.93
CA PRO A 236 9.06 16.90 -3.30
C PRO A 236 7.87 15.93 -3.36
N ALA A 237 6.98 16.10 -4.35
CA ALA A 237 5.86 15.19 -4.61
C ALA A 237 6.20 14.10 -5.65
N SER A 238 7.42 14.11 -6.18
CA SER A 238 7.86 13.23 -7.27
C SER A 238 9.36 12.96 -7.18
N GLU A 239 9.78 11.80 -7.66
CA GLU A 239 11.19 11.49 -7.92
C GLU A 239 11.64 12.05 -9.28
N ALA A 240 10.71 12.45 -10.16
CA ALA A 240 10.99 13.08 -11.44
C ALA A 240 10.62 14.58 -11.37
N LEU A 241 11.62 15.45 -11.18
CA LEU A 241 11.44 16.89 -11.10
C LEU A 241 11.86 17.58 -12.39
N LEU A 242 10.92 18.34 -12.97
CA LEU A 242 11.15 19.22 -14.11
C LEU A 242 11.68 20.57 -13.62
N HIS A 243 12.89 20.62 -13.05
CA HIS A 243 13.50 21.88 -12.59
C HIS A 243 14.91 22.07 -13.18
N ARG A 244 15.13 23.16 -13.93
CA ARG A 244 16.42 23.65 -14.49
C ARG A 244 17.20 22.69 -15.40
N ASN A 245 16.82 21.42 -15.50
CA ASN A 245 17.44 20.40 -16.36
C ASN A 245 16.63 20.09 -17.62
N GLN A 246 15.48 20.75 -17.84
CA GLN A 246 14.57 20.48 -18.96
C GLN A 246 15.29 20.61 -20.31
N GLU A 247 16.10 21.65 -20.53
CA GLU A 247 16.81 21.85 -21.80
C GLU A 247 17.79 20.70 -22.10
N SER A 248 18.57 20.27 -21.11
CA SER A 248 19.51 19.14 -21.25
C SER A 248 18.76 17.82 -21.47
N ALA A 249 17.70 17.57 -20.69
CA ALA A 249 16.85 16.39 -20.83
C ALA A 249 16.21 16.33 -22.23
N THR A 250 15.55 17.40 -22.66
CA THR A 250 14.92 17.52 -23.97
C THR A 250 15.94 17.37 -25.11
N ALA A 251 17.15 17.93 -24.98
CA ALA A 251 18.19 17.76 -25.98
C ALA A 251 18.62 16.29 -26.12
N ARG A 252 18.79 15.57 -25.00
CA ARG A 252 19.11 14.12 -25.01
C ARG A 252 17.96 13.29 -25.57
N LEU A 253 16.72 13.58 -25.18
CA LEU A 253 15.53 12.87 -25.66
C LEU A 253 15.28 13.07 -27.16
N ARG A 254 15.51 14.28 -27.68
CA ARG A 254 15.41 14.57 -29.13
C ARG A 254 16.49 13.86 -29.95
N ALA A 255 17.60 13.51 -29.33
CA ALA A 255 18.68 12.78 -30.00
C ALA A 255 18.39 11.27 -30.13
N LEU A 256 17.34 10.76 -29.47
CA LEU A 256 16.98 9.34 -29.52
C LEU A 256 16.63 8.90 -30.95
N ASN A 257 17.21 7.77 -31.35
CA ASN A 257 16.91 7.12 -32.62
C ASN A 257 15.60 6.34 -32.54
N CYS A 258 14.50 7.05 -32.81
CA CYS A 258 13.16 6.48 -32.91
C CYS A 258 12.73 6.20 -34.37
N ALA A 259 13.68 6.09 -35.32
CA ALA A 259 13.36 5.87 -36.74
C ALA A 259 12.65 4.52 -37.00
N ALA A 260 12.99 3.50 -36.20
CA ALA A 260 12.37 2.17 -36.25
C ALA A 260 11.12 2.04 -35.36
N CYS A 261 10.76 3.10 -34.63
CA CYS A 261 9.60 3.07 -33.75
C CYS A 261 8.29 3.02 -34.53
N VAL A 262 7.25 2.40 -33.93
CA VAL A 262 5.89 2.46 -34.46
C VAL A 262 5.34 3.88 -34.37
N GLY A 263 4.46 4.26 -35.31
CA GLY A 263 3.97 5.64 -35.42
C GLY A 263 3.29 6.18 -34.15
N LEU A 264 2.59 5.31 -33.40
CA LEU A 264 1.98 5.70 -32.11
C LEU A 264 3.05 6.11 -31.09
N VAL A 265 4.11 5.33 -30.95
CA VAL A 265 5.19 5.58 -29.99
C VAL A 265 5.97 6.85 -30.37
N GLN A 266 6.17 7.11 -31.66
CA GLN A 266 6.76 8.37 -32.12
C GLN A 266 5.90 9.58 -31.73
N GLN A 267 4.57 9.48 -31.90
CA GLN A 267 3.64 10.54 -31.52
C GLN A 267 3.65 10.79 -30.02
N GLU A 268 3.54 9.72 -29.22
CA GLU A 268 3.56 9.81 -27.76
C GLU A 268 4.88 10.41 -27.25
N LEU A 269 6.03 9.92 -27.74
CA LEU A 269 7.35 10.43 -27.36
C LEU A 269 7.51 11.91 -27.75
N THR A 270 7.00 12.31 -28.92
CA THR A 270 7.04 13.71 -29.35
C THR A 270 6.23 14.61 -28.41
N GLU A 271 5.04 14.15 -27.99
CA GLU A 271 4.19 14.88 -27.06
C GLU A 271 4.81 14.96 -25.66
N GLU A 272 5.35 13.85 -25.14
CA GLU A 272 6.03 13.82 -23.84
C GLU A 272 7.27 14.73 -23.83
N ILE A 273 8.07 14.72 -24.90
CA ILE A 273 9.21 15.64 -25.05
C ILE A 273 8.74 17.10 -25.04
N ARG A 274 7.63 17.40 -25.71
CA ARG A 274 7.03 18.74 -25.70
C ARG A 274 6.57 19.15 -24.31
N GLN A 275 5.95 18.24 -23.57
CA GLN A 275 5.52 18.46 -22.19
C GLN A 275 6.72 18.68 -21.25
N ILE A 276 7.79 17.87 -21.36
CA ILE A 276 9.03 18.06 -20.61
C ILE A 276 9.64 19.44 -20.89
N GLU A 277 9.70 19.85 -22.17
CA GLU A 277 10.23 21.15 -22.58
C GLU A 277 9.39 22.32 -22.05
N ALA A 278 8.06 22.16 -21.99
CA ALA A 278 7.15 23.13 -21.40
C ALA A 278 7.17 23.14 -19.86
N GLY A 279 7.82 22.16 -19.23
CA GLY A 279 7.77 21.98 -17.78
C GLY A 279 6.41 21.47 -17.28
N GLU A 280 5.65 20.81 -18.14
CA GLU A 280 4.35 20.20 -17.84
C GLU A 280 4.54 18.78 -17.34
N ARG A 281 3.97 18.46 -16.17
CA ARG A 281 4.00 17.11 -15.61
C ARG A 281 2.91 16.24 -16.25
N PHE A 282 3.24 14.98 -16.50
CA PHE A 282 2.31 13.94 -16.95
C PHE A 282 2.54 12.64 -16.18
N GLU A 283 1.60 11.71 -16.30
CA GLU A 283 1.71 10.39 -15.68
C GLU A 283 2.77 9.54 -16.40
N GLY A 284 3.66 8.90 -15.65
CA GLY A 284 4.74 8.08 -16.22
C GLY A 284 6.02 8.85 -16.54
N ILE A 285 6.12 10.12 -16.14
CA ILE A 285 7.33 10.93 -16.27
C ILE A 285 8.57 10.27 -15.63
N GLU A 286 8.38 9.42 -14.61
CA GLU A 286 9.44 8.65 -13.95
C GLU A 286 10.15 7.66 -14.91
N PHE A 287 9.52 7.30 -16.04
CA PHE A 287 10.16 6.55 -17.11
C PHE A 287 11.42 7.25 -17.64
N PHE A 288 11.43 8.58 -17.61
CA PHE A 288 12.49 9.43 -18.15
C PHE A 288 13.58 9.81 -17.14
N LEU A 289 13.60 9.21 -15.93
CA LEU A 289 14.61 9.50 -14.90
C LEU A 289 16.07 9.53 -15.42
N PRO A 290 16.53 8.59 -16.29
CA PRO A 290 17.89 8.64 -16.86
C PRO A 290 18.17 9.91 -17.69
N TYR A 291 17.14 10.50 -18.27
CA TYR A 291 17.23 11.73 -19.07
C TYR A 291 16.96 13.00 -18.27
N LEU A 292 16.21 12.92 -17.18
CA LEU A 292 15.97 14.06 -16.30
C LEU A 292 17.20 14.40 -15.44
N TYR A 293 18.03 13.40 -15.13
CA TYR A 293 19.22 13.54 -14.31
C TYR A 293 20.46 13.06 -15.07
N GLU A 294 21.54 13.84 -15.06
CA GLU A 294 22.82 13.42 -15.67
C GLU A 294 23.46 12.28 -14.86
N ARG A 295 23.27 12.31 -13.54
CA ARG A 295 23.65 11.26 -12.61
C ARG A 295 22.43 11.01 -11.72
N PRO A 296 21.56 10.05 -12.08
CA PRO A 296 20.47 9.63 -11.21
C PRO A 296 21.02 9.15 -9.86
N GLY A 297 20.27 9.40 -8.78
CA GLY A 297 20.67 8.94 -7.45
C GLY A 297 20.24 7.49 -7.20
N SER A 298 20.77 6.91 -6.13
CA SER A 298 20.38 5.61 -5.57
C SER A 298 19.86 5.77 -4.14
N LEU A 299 19.32 4.71 -3.54
CA LEU A 299 18.96 4.73 -2.11
C LEU A 299 20.21 4.91 -1.22
N PHE A 300 21.36 4.38 -1.64
CA PHE A 300 22.61 4.48 -0.87
C PHE A 300 23.13 5.92 -0.77
N ASP A 301 22.83 6.78 -1.73
CA ASP A 301 23.18 8.21 -1.63
C ASP A 301 22.50 8.90 -0.44
N TYR A 302 21.35 8.38 0.01
CA TYR A 302 20.52 8.93 1.08
C TYR A 302 20.85 8.41 2.47
N ILE A 303 21.41 7.20 2.58
CA ILE A 303 21.70 6.63 3.88
C ILE A 303 22.90 7.35 4.54
N PRO A 304 22.89 7.54 5.87
CA PRO A 304 24.06 8.02 6.59
C PRO A 304 25.26 7.06 6.47
N ALA A 305 26.48 7.60 6.56
CA ALA A 305 27.72 6.82 6.41
C ALA A 305 27.88 5.70 7.46
N ASP A 306 27.29 5.86 8.65
CA ASP A 306 27.31 4.89 9.75
C ASP A 306 26.15 3.89 9.71
N THR A 307 25.35 3.88 8.64
CA THR A 307 24.22 2.96 8.46
C THR A 307 24.69 1.51 8.46
N LEU A 308 24.03 0.68 9.27
CA LEU A 308 24.24 -0.77 9.25
C LEU A 308 23.39 -1.39 8.14
N VAL A 309 24.05 -1.92 7.11
CA VAL A 309 23.38 -2.66 6.02
C VAL A 309 23.25 -4.13 6.41
N LEU A 310 22.02 -4.63 6.40
CA LEU A 310 21.65 -6.01 6.67
C LEU A 310 21.08 -6.64 5.41
N ILE A 311 21.57 -7.81 5.02
CA ILE A 311 21.04 -8.56 3.88
C ILE A 311 20.36 -9.81 4.40
N ASP A 312 19.10 -10.00 4.02
CA ASP A 312 18.30 -11.15 4.47
C ASP A 312 18.95 -12.49 4.07
N ASP A 313 19.32 -12.62 2.80
CA ASP A 313 20.01 -13.79 2.25
C ASP A 313 20.84 -13.38 1.04
N TRP A 314 22.17 -13.63 1.08
CA TRP A 314 23.09 -13.10 0.07
C TRP A 314 22.91 -13.75 -1.29
N SER A 315 22.87 -15.09 -1.33
CA SER A 315 22.71 -15.83 -2.58
C SER A 315 21.35 -15.57 -3.22
N ALA A 316 20.28 -15.43 -2.42
CA ALA A 316 18.97 -15.09 -2.97
C ALA A 316 18.92 -13.65 -3.52
N LEU A 317 19.66 -12.71 -2.92
CA LEU A 317 19.79 -11.35 -3.41
C LEU A 317 20.51 -11.32 -4.76
N GLU A 318 21.69 -11.92 -4.84
CA GLU A 318 22.52 -12.01 -6.05
C GLU A 318 21.73 -12.62 -7.22
N LEU A 319 21.15 -13.80 -7.01
CA LEU A 319 20.32 -14.47 -8.03
C LEU A 319 19.13 -13.63 -8.47
N ASN A 320 18.50 -12.87 -7.56
CA ASN A 320 17.35 -12.05 -7.92
C ASN A 320 17.76 -10.81 -8.71
N VAL A 321 18.89 -10.17 -8.37
CA VAL A 321 19.41 -9.04 -9.14
C VAL A 321 19.76 -9.49 -10.56
N GLU A 322 20.52 -10.59 -10.71
CA GLU A 322 20.86 -11.16 -12.02
C GLU A 322 19.61 -11.47 -12.86
N GLN A 323 18.57 -12.04 -12.22
CA GLN A 323 17.30 -12.32 -12.88
C GLN A 323 16.61 -11.03 -13.36
N VAL A 324 16.50 -10.01 -12.51
CA VAL A 324 15.86 -8.74 -12.86
C VAL A 324 16.60 -8.03 -13.99
N GLU A 325 17.93 -8.02 -13.97
CA GLU A 325 18.74 -7.46 -15.05
C GLU A 325 18.55 -8.20 -16.37
N THR A 326 18.60 -9.53 -16.34
CA THR A 326 18.41 -10.37 -17.52
C THR A 326 17.02 -10.15 -18.12
N GLU A 327 15.97 -10.14 -17.29
CA GLU A 327 14.60 -9.85 -17.70
C GLU A 327 14.47 -8.45 -18.29
N ALA A 328 15.12 -7.44 -17.68
CA ALA A 328 15.12 -6.07 -18.17
C ALA A 328 15.78 -5.96 -19.55
N LEU A 329 16.94 -6.58 -19.76
CA LEU A 329 17.65 -6.58 -21.05
C LEU A 329 16.88 -7.33 -22.13
N HIS A 330 16.24 -8.45 -21.79
CA HIS A 330 15.37 -9.18 -22.70
C HIS A 330 14.16 -8.34 -23.11
N LEU A 331 13.47 -7.74 -22.14
CA LEU A 331 12.32 -6.88 -22.38
C LEU A 331 12.69 -5.65 -23.22
N ARG A 332 13.84 -5.02 -22.94
CA ARG A 332 14.39 -3.94 -23.77
C ARG A 332 14.55 -4.38 -25.22
N SER A 333 15.18 -5.54 -25.44
CA SER A 333 15.40 -6.09 -26.78
C SER A 333 14.09 -6.35 -27.52
N GLU A 334 13.13 -6.99 -26.87
CA GLU A 334 11.78 -7.25 -27.40
C GLU A 334 11.04 -5.96 -27.77
N LYS A 335 11.10 -4.93 -26.90
CA LYS A 335 10.47 -3.63 -27.14
C LYS A 335 11.13 -2.90 -28.31
N VAL A 336 12.45 -2.94 -28.43
CA VAL A 336 13.19 -2.36 -29.56
C VAL A 336 12.81 -3.07 -30.87
N GLU A 337 12.77 -4.40 -30.88
CA GLU A 337 12.38 -5.20 -32.06
C GLU A 337 10.95 -4.90 -32.53
N ARG A 338 10.02 -4.66 -31.59
CA ARG A 338 8.64 -4.26 -31.88
C ARG A 338 8.49 -2.78 -32.25
N GLY A 339 9.56 -1.99 -32.19
CA GLY A 339 9.49 -0.53 -32.39
C GLY A 339 8.73 0.19 -31.27
N GLU A 340 8.64 -0.40 -30.09
CA GLU A 340 7.99 0.17 -28.90
C GLU A 340 8.94 0.99 -28.02
N LEU A 341 10.25 0.91 -28.29
CA LEU A 341 11.30 1.65 -27.59
C LEU A 341 12.39 2.10 -28.58
N PRO A 342 12.95 3.31 -28.45
CA PRO A 342 14.12 3.73 -29.23
C PRO A 342 15.30 2.77 -29.07
N THR A 343 16.06 2.53 -30.15
CA THR A 343 17.16 1.55 -30.17
C THR A 343 18.30 1.89 -29.19
N ASP A 344 18.50 3.18 -28.96
CA ASP A 344 19.53 3.82 -28.15
C ASP A 344 18.99 4.33 -26.81
N TYR A 345 17.82 3.84 -26.38
CA TYR A 345 17.31 4.14 -25.05
C TYR A 345 18.30 3.66 -23.97
N GLU A 346 18.63 4.54 -23.02
CA GLU A 346 19.61 4.31 -21.95
C GLU A 346 19.15 3.19 -21.01
N ILE A 347 20.11 2.49 -20.40
CA ILE A 347 19.82 1.48 -19.39
C ILE A 347 19.31 2.22 -18.15
N ALA A 348 18.05 1.96 -17.79
CA ALA A 348 17.33 2.70 -16.76
C ALA A 348 17.44 2.07 -15.35
N LEU A 349 18.45 1.24 -15.12
CA LEU A 349 18.66 0.51 -13.87
C LEU A 349 20.15 0.56 -13.48
N HIS A 350 20.39 0.56 -12.18
CA HIS A 350 21.68 0.16 -11.62
C HIS A 350 21.88 -1.35 -11.83
N THR A 351 23.14 -1.74 -11.92
CA THR A 351 23.60 -3.11 -12.12
C THR A 351 24.13 -3.73 -10.82
N TRP A 352 24.40 -5.03 -10.84
CA TRP A 352 25.06 -5.75 -9.76
C TRP A 352 26.44 -5.18 -9.47
N ASP A 353 27.18 -4.75 -10.51
CA ASP A 353 28.47 -4.09 -10.33
C ASP A 353 28.32 -2.77 -9.58
N ASP A 354 27.31 -1.96 -9.93
CA ASP A 354 27.01 -0.71 -9.20
C ASP A 354 26.66 -0.99 -7.73
N LEU A 355 25.86 -2.02 -7.45
CA LEU A 355 25.55 -2.44 -6.09
C LEU A 355 26.77 -2.99 -5.34
N GLY A 356 27.68 -3.67 -6.05
CA GLY A 356 28.94 -4.17 -5.51
C GLY A 356 29.82 -3.03 -4.99
N GLU A 357 29.92 -1.92 -5.72
CA GLU A 357 30.60 -0.71 -5.25
C GLU A 357 29.94 -0.15 -3.98
N GLN A 358 28.60 -0.09 -3.94
CA GLN A 358 27.86 0.36 -2.75
C GLN A 358 28.05 -0.55 -1.54
N PHE A 359 28.10 -1.87 -1.73
CA PHE A 359 28.39 -2.83 -0.66
C PHE A 359 29.85 -2.81 -0.22
N ALA A 360 30.78 -2.35 -1.05
CA ALA A 360 32.16 -2.13 -0.64
C ALA A 360 32.28 -0.89 0.27
N GLU A 361 31.53 0.18 -0.02
CA GLU A 361 31.45 1.37 0.83
C GLU A 361 30.67 1.13 2.13
N HIS A 362 29.63 0.29 2.05
CA HIS A 362 28.80 -0.14 3.16
C HIS A 362 28.79 -1.67 3.30
N PRO A 363 29.86 -2.27 3.88
CA PRO A 363 29.96 -3.72 4.04
C PRO A 363 28.71 -4.28 4.74
N PRO A 364 28.01 -5.27 4.15
CA PRO A 364 26.78 -5.77 4.72
C PRO A 364 27.01 -6.91 5.71
N LEU A 365 26.13 -6.98 6.72
CA LEU A 365 25.98 -8.15 7.59
C LEU A 365 24.84 -9.02 7.04
N VAL A 366 25.14 -10.27 6.70
CA VAL A 366 24.16 -11.22 6.15
C VAL A 366 23.45 -11.92 7.29
N LEU A 367 22.11 -11.84 7.34
CA LEU A 367 21.30 -12.47 8.38
C LEU A 367 21.21 -13.98 8.18
N GLY A 368 20.89 -14.38 6.94
CA GLY A 368 20.71 -15.75 6.54
C GLY A 368 22.01 -16.44 6.14
N TYR A 369 21.95 -17.12 4.99
CA TYR A 369 23.06 -17.89 4.45
C TYR A 369 23.64 -17.19 3.21
N GLY A 370 24.64 -17.83 2.58
CA GLY A 370 25.19 -17.39 1.30
C GLY A 370 26.46 -16.55 1.38
N ALA A 371 26.93 -16.19 2.58
CA ALA A 371 28.24 -15.55 2.77
C ALA A 371 29.32 -16.59 3.11
N SER A 372 30.58 -16.25 2.83
CA SER A 372 31.74 -17.16 3.01
C SER A 372 32.15 -17.33 4.47
N GLU A 373 32.04 -16.27 5.28
CA GLU A 373 32.38 -16.28 6.70
C GLU A 373 31.13 -16.41 7.58
N SER A 374 31.22 -17.18 8.66
CA SER A 374 30.11 -17.37 9.61
C SER A 374 30.48 -16.89 11.00
N TYR A 375 29.55 -16.17 11.63
CA TYR A 375 29.62 -15.75 13.03
C TYR A 375 29.02 -16.78 13.99
N GLY A 376 28.19 -17.71 13.50
CA GLY A 376 27.57 -18.77 14.31
C GLY A 376 26.41 -18.36 15.23
N LEU A 377 25.90 -17.12 15.16
CA LEU A 377 24.73 -16.71 15.97
C LEU A 377 23.50 -17.58 15.70
N GLY A 378 23.36 -18.07 14.47
CA GLY A 378 22.33 -19.01 14.03
C GLY A 378 22.31 -20.33 14.79
N GLU A 379 23.42 -20.76 15.40
CA GLU A 379 23.47 -21.98 16.21
C GLU A 379 22.59 -21.89 17.46
N MET A 380 22.25 -20.67 17.90
CA MET A 380 21.31 -20.44 18.99
C MET A 380 19.85 -20.66 18.58
N PHE A 381 19.56 -20.85 17.30
CA PHE A 381 18.19 -20.96 16.80
C PHE A 381 17.97 -22.33 16.17
N GLN A 382 16.81 -22.92 16.47
CA GLN A 382 16.33 -24.13 15.81
C GLN A 382 14.93 -23.91 15.25
N ALA A 383 14.59 -24.66 14.20
CA ALA A 383 13.23 -24.70 13.70
C ALA A 383 12.28 -25.28 14.76
N GLY A 384 11.08 -24.69 14.88
CA GLY A 384 10.04 -25.20 15.78
C GLY A 384 9.55 -26.60 15.38
N PRO A 385 9.07 -27.41 16.34
CA PRO A 385 8.47 -28.71 16.04
C PRO A 385 7.19 -28.52 15.21
N ARG A 386 7.05 -29.25 14.10
CA ARG A 386 5.85 -29.21 13.24
C ARG A 386 4.88 -30.34 13.60
N TYR A 387 3.67 -29.97 14.02
CA TYR A 387 2.62 -30.91 14.43
C TYR A 387 1.62 -31.21 13.31
N GLY A 388 1.40 -30.26 12.40
CA GLY A 388 0.60 -30.46 11.18
C GLY A 388 -0.85 -30.83 11.46
N GLY A 389 -1.48 -30.15 12.41
CA GLY A 389 -2.87 -30.39 12.82
C GLY A 389 -3.04 -31.44 13.92
N ARG A 390 -1.98 -32.16 14.31
CA ARG A 390 -2.02 -33.10 15.44
C ARG A 390 -1.95 -32.38 16.79
N LEU A 391 -2.99 -31.63 17.11
CA LEU A 391 -3.04 -30.76 18.30
C LEU A 391 -2.92 -31.52 19.62
N HIS A 392 -3.49 -32.73 19.73
CA HIS A 392 -3.33 -33.55 20.94
C HIS A 392 -1.86 -33.94 21.19
N ASP A 393 -1.13 -34.31 20.13
CA ASP A 393 0.31 -34.57 20.25
C ASP A 393 1.09 -33.30 20.60
N ALA A 394 0.70 -32.16 20.03
CA ALA A 394 1.28 -30.86 20.35
C ALA A 394 1.10 -30.53 21.84
N ILE A 395 -0.14 -30.55 22.32
CA ILE A 395 -0.49 -30.26 23.72
C ILE A 395 0.24 -31.20 24.69
N ARG A 396 0.33 -32.50 24.36
CA ARG A 396 1.10 -33.46 25.17
C ARG A 396 2.57 -33.02 25.31
N VAL A 397 3.23 -32.69 24.21
CA VAL A 397 4.65 -32.27 24.21
C VAL A 397 4.84 -30.95 24.94
N LEU A 398 3.94 -29.97 24.74
CA LEU A 398 3.98 -28.67 25.43
C LEU A 398 3.88 -28.85 26.94
N ARG A 399 2.96 -29.73 27.39
CA ARG A 399 2.77 -30.08 28.80
C ARG A 399 4.00 -30.76 29.40
N GLU A 400 4.55 -31.76 28.73
CA GLU A 400 5.72 -32.51 29.21
C GLU A 400 6.93 -31.58 29.41
N ASN A 401 7.07 -30.57 28.55
CA ASN A 401 8.20 -29.64 28.55
C ASN A 401 7.96 -28.35 29.35
N GLN A 402 6.76 -28.12 29.91
CA GLN A 402 6.37 -26.83 30.51
C GLN A 402 7.36 -26.33 31.59
N ARG A 403 7.93 -27.22 32.40
CA ARG A 403 8.89 -26.83 33.45
C ARG A 403 10.32 -26.62 32.95
N GLN A 404 10.63 -27.08 31.74
CA GLN A 404 11.98 -27.10 31.17
C GLN A 404 12.15 -26.05 30.07
N THR A 405 11.05 -25.50 29.55
CA THR A 405 11.05 -24.56 28.42
C THR A 405 10.11 -23.40 28.71
N THR A 406 10.45 -22.21 28.22
CA THR A 406 9.52 -21.08 28.18
C THR A 406 8.78 -21.13 26.86
N GLN A 407 7.44 -21.07 26.87
CA GLN A 407 6.63 -21.34 25.69
C GLN A 407 5.67 -20.18 25.41
N VAL A 408 5.71 -19.65 24.18
CA VAL A 408 4.80 -18.61 23.70
C VAL A 408 4.12 -19.11 22.44
N LEU A 409 2.81 -19.31 22.51
CA LEU A 409 1.99 -19.75 21.40
C LEU A 409 1.29 -18.54 20.78
N LEU A 410 1.62 -18.18 19.55
CA LEU A 410 0.99 -17.09 18.83
C LEU A 410 -0.05 -17.65 17.86
N SER A 411 -1.33 -17.41 18.14
CA SER A 411 -2.43 -17.95 17.36
C SER A 411 -3.60 -16.98 17.27
N ARG A 412 -4.26 -16.90 16.12
CA ARG A 412 -5.55 -16.18 16.00
C ARG A 412 -6.69 -16.90 16.73
N GLN A 413 -6.50 -18.17 17.07
CA GLN A 413 -7.44 -18.98 17.85
C GLN A 413 -7.02 -19.07 19.32
N ALA A 414 -6.36 -18.03 19.85
CA ALA A 414 -5.78 -18.02 21.19
C ALA A 414 -6.72 -18.52 22.30
N GLU A 415 -7.98 -18.06 22.33
CA GLU A 415 -8.96 -18.47 23.34
C GLU A 415 -9.28 -19.97 23.29
N ARG A 416 -9.48 -20.51 22.08
CA ARG A 416 -9.76 -21.93 21.86
C ARG A 416 -8.56 -22.79 22.22
N LEU A 417 -7.37 -22.37 21.78
CA LEU A 417 -6.12 -23.08 22.08
C LEU A 417 -5.87 -23.11 23.60
N ALA A 418 -6.11 -22.01 24.30
CA ALA A 418 -6.04 -21.94 25.75
C ALA A 418 -7.10 -22.83 26.42
N GLU A 419 -8.31 -22.94 25.88
CA GLU A 419 -9.35 -23.85 26.37
C GLU A 419 -8.95 -25.32 26.20
N MET A 420 -8.40 -25.70 25.04
CA MET A 420 -7.88 -27.05 24.80
C MET A 420 -6.73 -27.42 25.75
N LEU A 421 -5.81 -26.47 25.98
CA LEU A 421 -4.73 -26.63 26.96
C LEU A 421 -5.29 -26.85 28.37
N ARG A 422 -6.28 -26.05 28.80
CA ARG A 422 -6.94 -26.20 30.11
C ARG A 422 -7.62 -27.57 30.26
N ASN A 423 -8.30 -28.06 29.22
CA ASN A 423 -8.95 -29.37 29.24
C ASN A 423 -7.95 -30.53 29.44
N GLU A 424 -6.71 -30.37 28.97
CA GLU A 424 -5.62 -31.32 29.15
C GLU A 424 -4.79 -31.07 30.43
N GLY A 425 -5.26 -30.17 31.30
CA GLY A 425 -4.66 -29.85 32.59
C GLY A 425 -3.46 -28.91 32.53
N VAL A 426 -3.33 -28.12 31.46
CA VAL A 426 -2.26 -27.12 31.27
C VAL A 426 -2.81 -25.73 31.53
N GLU A 427 -2.30 -25.04 32.56
CA GLU A 427 -2.63 -23.63 32.77
C GLU A 427 -1.90 -22.76 31.76
N ALA A 428 -2.69 -22.06 30.92
CA ALA A 428 -2.22 -21.20 29.86
C ALA A 428 -3.01 -19.88 29.90
N GLY A 429 -2.34 -18.78 30.22
CA GLY A 429 -2.94 -17.45 30.17
C GLY A 429 -3.04 -16.95 28.73
N VAL A 430 -4.18 -16.38 28.35
CA VAL A 430 -4.32 -15.63 27.08
C VAL A 430 -3.87 -14.20 27.32
N LEU A 431 -2.77 -13.82 26.68
CA LEU A 431 -2.21 -12.48 26.71
C LEU A 431 -2.58 -11.75 25.42
N ARG A 432 -2.80 -10.45 25.55
CA ARG A 432 -2.87 -9.56 24.38
C ARG A 432 -1.48 -9.23 23.86
N ASP A 433 -0.57 -8.91 24.77
CA ASP A 433 0.77 -8.38 24.50
C ASP A 433 1.79 -9.07 25.42
N VAL A 434 3.00 -9.27 24.91
CA VAL A 434 4.17 -9.72 25.68
C VAL A 434 5.17 -8.56 25.69
N THR A 435 5.07 -7.71 26.71
CA THR A 435 5.92 -6.51 26.87
C THR A 435 7.13 -6.75 27.76
N GLU A 436 7.09 -7.78 28.61
CA GLU A 436 8.16 -8.19 29.51
C GLU A 436 8.58 -9.64 29.22
N PRO A 437 9.82 -10.04 29.59
CA PRO A 437 10.27 -11.42 29.43
C PRO A 437 9.34 -12.41 30.14
N PRO A 438 8.81 -13.42 29.43
CA PRO A 438 7.95 -14.43 30.05
C PRO A 438 8.73 -15.20 31.13
N PRO A 439 8.11 -15.53 32.28
CA PRO A 439 8.77 -16.27 33.35
C PRO A 439 9.33 -17.61 32.86
N ALA A 440 10.47 -18.02 33.41
CA ALA A 440 11.07 -19.32 33.11
C ALA A 440 10.09 -20.48 33.40
N GLY A 441 9.89 -21.37 32.43
CA GLY A 441 8.96 -22.50 32.57
C GLY A 441 7.48 -22.11 32.51
N SER A 442 7.15 -20.98 31.89
CA SER A 442 5.77 -20.56 31.66
C SER A 442 5.26 -20.95 30.27
N LEU A 443 3.95 -21.07 30.14
CA LEU A 443 3.25 -21.25 28.86
C LEU A 443 2.21 -20.14 28.72
N SER A 444 2.37 -19.32 27.69
CA SER A 444 1.47 -18.21 27.37
C SER A 444 0.90 -18.36 25.96
N VAL A 445 -0.35 -17.96 25.77
CA VAL A 445 -1.00 -17.92 24.45
C VAL A 445 -1.28 -16.48 24.10
N VAL A 446 -0.88 -16.03 22.91
CA VAL A 446 -1.01 -14.65 22.46
C VAL A 446 -1.88 -14.61 21.21
N ASN A 447 -2.84 -13.68 21.17
CA ASN A 447 -3.66 -13.48 19.97
C ASN A 447 -2.89 -12.71 18.90
N GLY A 448 -2.42 -13.41 17.87
CA GLY A 448 -1.67 -12.82 16.77
C GLY A 448 -1.38 -13.80 15.66
N ALA A 449 -0.56 -13.37 14.69
CA ALA A 449 -0.10 -14.21 13.59
C ALA A 449 1.35 -13.88 13.26
N LEU A 450 2.14 -14.93 13.00
CA LEU A 450 3.50 -14.88 12.51
C LEU A 450 3.65 -16.01 11.50
N ASN A 451 4.54 -15.86 10.51
CA ASN A 451 4.65 -16.82 9.40
C ASN A 451 5.16 -18.18 9.87
N GLU A 452 6.19 -18.18 10.72
CA GLU A 452 6.79 -19.37 11.31
C GLU A 452 7.39 -18.98 12.67
N GLY A 453 7.46 -19.95 13.57
CA GLY A 453 8.09 -19.84 14.88
C GLY A 453 9.54 -20.34 14.90
N PHE A 454 10.18 -20.24 16.06
CA PHE A 454 11.55 -20.71 16.28
C PHE A 454 11.76 -21.14 17.74
N VAL A 455 12.83 -21.90 17.97
CA VAL A 455 13.34 -22.20 19.30
C VAL A 455 14.64 -21.42 19.50
N LEU A 456 14.69 -20.59 20.52
CA LEU A 456 15.91 -19.94 21.00
C LEU A 456 16.52 -20.82 22.09
N LEU A 457 17.71 -21.35 21.81
CA LEU A 457 18.47 -22.21 22.71
C LEU A 457 19.05 -21.42 23.89
N PRO A 458 19.23 -22.07 25.04
CA PRO A 458 19.74 -21.41 26.23
C PRO A 458 21.20 -21.01 26.04
N SER A 459 21.52 -19.78 26.40
CA SER A 459 22.89 -19.23 26.43
C SER A 459 23.46 -19.16 27.85
N GLY A 460 22.67 -19.57 28.86
CA GLY A 460 22.99 -19.50 30.29
C GLY A 460 22.14 -20.44 31.15
N THR A 461 21.64 -19.96 32.29
CA THR A 461 20.80 -20.75 33.22
C THR A 461 19.31 -20.73 32.89
N GLU A 462 18.92 -19.92 31.92
CA GLU A 462 17.53 -19.79 31.46
C GLU A 462 17.13 -21.00 30.60
N PRO A 463 15.87 -21.43 30.63
CA PRO A 463 15.37 -22.47 29.73
C PRO A 463 15.26 -21.96 28.28
N PRO A 464 15.29 -22.85 27.27
CA PRO A 464 15.02 -22.47 25.89
C PRO A 464 13.63 -21.83 25.74
N LEU A 465 13.54 -20.82 24.86
CA LEU A 465 12.28 -20.18 24.48
C LEU A 465 11.75 -20.84 23.21
N HIS A 466 10.51 -21.32 23.26
CA HIS A 466 9.77 -21.85 22.13
C HIS A 466 8.72 -20.83 21.70
N LEU A 467 8.91 -20.20 20.55
CA LEU A 467 7.87 -19.43 19.88
C LEU A 467 7.20 -20.34 18.86
N ILE A 468 5.92 -20.64 19.07
CA ILE A 468 5.15 -21.60 18.27
C ILE A 468 3.95 -20.86 17.67
N THR A 469 3.73 -21.01 16.38
CA THR A 469 2.69 -20.30 15.64
C THR A 469 1.64 -21.27 15.08
N ASP A 470 0.62 -20.72 14.43
CA ASP A 470 -0.35 -21.52 13.67
C ASP A 470 0.33 -22.40 12.59
N ALA A 471 1.48 -21.98 12.06
CA ALA A 471 2.22 -22.76 11.07
C ALA A 471 2.76 -24.08 11.64
N GLU A 472 3.31 -24.07 12.85
CA GLU A 472 3.78 -25.28 13.52
C GLU A 472 2.61 -26.15 13.99
N LEU A 473 1.56 -25.54 14.54
CA LEU A 473 0.42 -26.26 15.13
C LEU A 473 -0.48 -26.90 14.07
N PHE A 474 -0.87 -26.14 13.04
CA PHE A 474 -1.86 -26.54 12.04
C PHE A 474 -1.25 -26.89 10.69
N GLY A 475 0.00 -26.48 10.44
CA GLY A 475 0.72 -26.77 9.19
C GLY A 475 0.57 -25.70 8.11
N TRP A 476 -0.22 -24.64 8.35
CA TRP A 476 -0.47 -23.57 7.37
C TRP A 476 -0.26 -22.20 8.04
N SER A 477 0.34 -21.23 7.33
CA SER A 477 0.42 -19.84 7.80
C SER A 477 -0.47 -18.93 6.95
N ARG A 478 -1.33 -18.14 7.60
CA ARG A 478 -2.12 -17.09 6.93
C ARG A 478 -1.20 -15.92 6.63
N ALA A 479 -1.22 -15.41 5.40
CA ALA A 479 -0.59 -14.12 5.10
C ALA A 479 -1.19 -13.04 6.01
N VAL A 480 -0.33 -12.25 6.66
CA VAL A 480 -0.76 -11.15 7.56
C VAL A 480 -1.70 -10.20 6.79
N SER A 481 -2.78 -9.79 7.46
CA SER A 481 -3.84 -8.99 6.85
C SER A 481 -3.28 -7.62 6.46
N ARG A 482 -3.25 -7.33 5.15
CA ARG A 482 -3.02 -5.96 4.68
C ARG A 482 -4.18 -5.10 5.17
N ARG A 483 -3.91 -4.08 6.00
CA ARG A 483 -4.95 -3.07 6.29
C ARG A 483 -5.39 -2.44 4.97
N PRO A 484 -6.66 -2.59 4.55
CA PRO A 484 -7.13 -1.87 3.38
C PRO A 484 -7.12 -0.37 3.69
N LEU A 485 -6.63 0.42 2.73
CA LEU A 485 -6.93 1.85 2.69
C LEU A 485 -8.45 1.99 2.67
N ARG A 486 -9.02 2.77 3.60
CA ARG A 486 -10.48 2.95 3.67
C ARG A 486 -11.00 3.48 2.33
N PRO A 487 -11.91 2.76 1.64
CA PRO A 487 -12.54 3.31 0.45
C PRO A 487 -13.37 4.52 0.84
N ARG A 488 -13.22 5.59 0.07
CA ARG A 488 -13.80 6.90 0.35
C ARG A 488 -15.28 6.92 -0.09
N LYS A 489 -16.13 7.56 0.72
CA LYS A 489 -17.50 7.89 0.30
C LYS A 489 -17.43 9.01 -0.73
N ARG A 490 -17.94 8.76 -1.95
CA ARG A 490 -18.08 9.77 -3.01
C ARG A 490 -18.94 10.94 -2.55
N THR A 491 -18.53 12.17 -2.85
CA THR A 491 -19.30 13.41 -2.57
C THR A 491 -19.53 14.20 -3.86
N SER A 492 -20.52 15.09 -3.89
CA SER A 492 -20.90 15.88 -5.08
C SER A 492 -19.75 16.72 -5.69
N GLY A 493 -18.67 16.98 -4.95
CA GLY A 493 -17.47 17.65 -5.45
C GLY A 493 -16.67 16.81 -6.46
N ASP A 494 -16.80 15.48 -6.43
CA ASP A 494 -16.11 14.57 -7.35
C ASP A 494 -16.63 14.73 -8.80
N PHE A 495 -17.90 15.14 -8.97
CA PHE A 495 -18.52 15.33 -10.29
C PHE A 495 -17.78 16.37 -11.14
N PHE A 496 -17.36 17.49 -10.56
CA PHE A 496 -16.67 18.55 -11.29
C PHE A 496 -15.21 18.23 -11.60
N ALA A 497 -14.60 17.29 -10.86
CA ALA A 497 -13.22 16.87 -11.09
C ALA A 497 -13.11 15.83 -12.24
N GLU A 498 -14.20 15.13 -12.55
CA GLU A 498 -14.21 14.00 -13.49
C GLU A 498 -14.70 14.34 -14.92
N ILE A 499 -15.16 15.58 -15.18
CA ILE A 499 -15.76 15.99 -16.45
C ILE A 499 -14.81 16.86 -17.27
N LYS A 500 -14.64 16.53 -18.56
CA LYS A 500 -13.86 17.28 -19.54
C LYS A 500 -14.76 17.87 -20.62
N GLU A 501 -14.31 18.97 -21.23
CA GLU A 501 -14.97 19.52 -22.44
C GLU A 501 -15.05 18.43 -23.52
N GLY A 502 -16.23 18.28 -24.12
CA GLY A 502 -16.54 17.20 -25.04
C GLY A 502 -17.19 15.96 -24.41
N ASP A 503 -17.33 15.90 -23.08
CA ASP A 503 -18.06 14.80 -22.43
C ASP A 503 -19.58 14.94 -22.65
N PHE A 504 -20.25 13.81 -22.82
CA PHE A 504 -21.71 13.75 -22.89
C PHE A 504 -22.32 13.84 -21.49
N ILE A 505 -23.18 14.83 -21.28
CA ILE A 505 -23.87 15.10 -20.02
C ILE A 505 -25.38 14.95 -20.22
N VAL A 506 -26.02 14.26 -19.29
CA VAL A 506 -27.47 14.10 -19.22
C VAL A 506 -28.04 15.16 -18.27
N HIS A 507 -28.87 16.06 -18.79
CA HIS A 507 -29.70 16.95 -17.98
C HIS A 507 -31.07 16.32 -17.73
N ILE A 508 -31.54 16.31 -16.49
CA ILE A 508 -32.79 15.63 -16.09
C ILE A 508 -34.03 16.07 -16.88
N GLU A 509 -34.11 17.34 -17.29
CA GLU A 509 -35.24 17.91 -18.05
C GLU A 509 -35.00 18.00 -19.57
N HIS A 510 -33.74 18.01 -20.04
CA HIS A 510 -33.43 18.39 -21.42
C HIS A 510 -32.71 17.28 -22.20
N GLY A 511 -32.28 16.21 -21.53
CA GLY A 511 -31.64 15.05 -22.14
C GLY A 511 -30.14 15.23 -22.34
N ILE A 512 -29.60 14.44 -23.27
CA ILE A 512 -28.15 14.31 -23.50
C ILE A 512 -27.66 15.50 -24.33
N GLY A 513 -26.70 16.25 -23.79
CA GLY A 513 -25.96 17.32 -24.46
C GLY A 513 -24.45 17.13 -24.29
N LEU A 514 -23.68 17.96 -24.98
CA LEU A 514 -22.22 17.99 -24.97
C LEU A 514 -21.73 19.09 -24.02
N TYR A 515 -20.81 18.79 -23.12
CA TYR A 515 -20.27 19.79 -22.22
C TYR A 515 -19.23 20.68 -22.91
N GLN A 516 -19.42 21.99 -22.85
CA GLN A 516 -18.57 23.01 -23.49
C GLN A 516 -17.79 23.87 -22.49
N GLY A 517 -17.79 23.49 -21.20
CA GLY A 517 -17.04 24.19 -20.16
C GLY A 517 -17.89 25.06 -19.22
N LEU A 518 -17.21 25.81 -18.36
CA LEU A 518 -17.80 26.77 -17.43
C LEU A 518 -17.76 28.17 -18.01
N VAL A 519 -18.89 28.87 -18.00
CA VAL A 519 -18.97 30.27 -18.43
C VAL A 519 -19.51 31.16 -17.31
N GLN A 520 -18.93 32.36 -17.21
CA GLN A 520 -19.45 33.41 -16.34
C GLN A 520 -20.47 34.25 -17.12
N ARG A 521 -21.67 34.39 -16.57
CA ARG A 521 -22.73 35.24 -17.14
C ARG A 521 -23.24 36.19 -16.07
N GLU A 522 -23.42 37.44 -16.47
CA GLU A 522 -24.06 38.45 -15.65
C GLU A 522 -25.56 38.45 -15.95
N VAL A 523 -26.36 38.07 -14.95
CA VAL A 523 -27.83 38.06 -15.06
C VAL A 523 -28.38 38.91 -13.92
N ALA A 524 -29.11 39.97 -14.25
CA ALA A 524 -29.68 40.92 -13.27
C ALA A 524 -28.63 41.55 -12.32
N GLY A 525 -27.43 41.87 -12.84
CA GLY A 525 -26.37 42.55 -12.09
C GLY A 525 -25.57 41.66 -11.13
N ILE A 526 -25.77 40.33 -11.19
CA ILE A 526 -25.01 39.35 -10.39
C ILE A 526 -24.30 38.41 -11.37
N THR A 527 -22.97 38.43 -11.34
CA THR A 527 -22.13 37.47 -12.07
C THR A 527 -22.24 36.10 -11.42
N ARG A 528 -22.67 35.11 -12.19
CA ARG A 528 -22.76 33.70 -11.76
C ARG A 528 -22.09 32.79 -12.79
N GLU A 529 -21.60 31.67 -12.30
CA GLU A 529 -21.04 30.60 -13.13
C GLU A 529 -22.12 29.62 -13.56
N TYR A 530 -22.05 29.22 -14.82
CA TYR A 530 -22.96 28.29 -15.47
C TYR A 530 -22.15 27.24 -16.22
N LEU A 531 -22.60 26.00 -16.21
CA LEU A 531 -22.16 24.93 -17.10
C LEU A 531 -22.81 25.19 -18.47
N GLU A 532 -21.99 25.29 -19.52
CA GLU A 532 -22.47 25.38 -20.89
C GLU A 532 -22.64 23.98 -21.48
N LEU A 533 -23.88 23.64 -21.85
CA LEU A 533 -24.22 22.40 -22.54
C LEU A 533 -24.71 22.70 -23.94
N GLU A 534 -24.12 22.07 -24.95
CA GLU A 534 -24.54 22.14 -26.34
C GLU A 534 -25.43 20.95 -26.73
N TYR A 535 -26.50 21.23 -27.43
CA TYR A 535 -27.51 20.29 -27.91
C TYR A 535 -27.53 20.29 -29.45
N ALA A 536 -28.32 19.41 -30.05
CA ALA A 536 -28.42 19.29 -31.50
C ALA A 536 -28.74 20.63 -32.17
N GLN A 537 -28.18 20.86 -33.36
CA GLN A 537 -28.34 22.11 -34.13
C GLN A 537 -27.71 23.37 -33.50
N GLY A 538 -26.80 23.21 -32.53
CA GLY A 538 -26.08 24.32 -31.89
C GLY A 538 -26.88 25.03 -30.81
N ASP A 539 -27.96 24.42 -30.34
CA ASP A 539 -28.77 24.90 -29.22
C ASP A 539 -27.94 24.85 -27.92
N LYS A 540 -27.98 25.91 -27.09
CA LYS A 540 -27.17 26.00 -25.86
C LYS A 540 -28.03 26.13 -24.61
N LEU A 541 -27.66 25.40 -23.56
CA LEU A 541 -28.26 25.45 -22.24
C LEU A 541 -27.21 25.86 -21.20
N TYR A 542 -27.57 26.81 -20.36
CA TYR A 542 -26.73 27.29 -19.25
C TYR A 542 -27.29 26.79 -17.93
N VAL A 543 -26.63 25.79 -17.33
CA VAL A 543 -27.04 25.20 -16.05
C VAL A 543 -26.26 25.88 -14.92
N PRO A 544 -26.92 26.57 -13.97
CA PRO A 544 -26.21 27.18 -12.85
C PRO A 544 -25.41 26.13 -12.05
N VAL A 545 -24.21 26.47 -11.58
CA VAL A 545 -23.35 25.52 -10.83
C VAL A 545 -24.04 24.95 -9.58
N HIS A 546 -24.92 25.71 -8.92
CA HIS A 546 -25.68 25.24 -7.77
C HIS A 546 -26.82 24.25 -8.12
N GLN A 547 -27.12 24.06 -9.41
CA GLN A 547 -28.05 23.05 -9.93
C GLN A 547 -27.31 21.88 -10.59
N ALA A 548 -26.03 21.68 -10.24
CA ALA A 548 -25.24 20.58 -10.78
C ALA A 548 -25.78 19.19 -10.39
N ASP A 549 -26.64 19.10 -9.37
CA ASP A 549 -27.38 17.88 -9.03
C ASP A 549 -28.36 17.42 -10.12
N ARG A 550 -28.69 18.30 -11.08
CA ARG A 550 -29.59 18.01 -12.22
C ARG A 550 -28.87 17.46 -13.45
N VAL A 551 -27.54 17.41 -13.41
CA VAL A 551 -26.71 16.91 -14.50
C VAL A 551 -25.91 15.71 -14.05
N ALA A 552 -25.77 14.72 -14.93
CA ALA A 552 -24.98 13.51 -14.69
C ALA A 552 -24.16 13.18 -15.94
N ARG A 553 -22.97 12.61 -15.79
CA ARG A 553 -22.21 12.12 -16.95
C ARG A 553 -22.95 10.95 -17.57
N TYR A 554 -23.06 10.93 -18.89
CA TYR A 554 -23.67 9.81 -19.60
C TYR A 554 -22.78 8.56 -19.46
N LEU A 555 -23.38 7.45 -19.05
CA LEU A 555 -22.74 6.14 -18.95
C LEU A 555 -23.56 5.16 -19.80
N GLY A 556 -23.04 4.84 -20.98
CA GLY A 556 -23.70 3.95 -21.95
C GLY A 556 -23.15 2.51 -21.90
N PRO A 557 -23.96 1.50 -22.23
CA PRO A 557 -23.54 0.09 -22.23
C PRO A 557 -22.69 -0.33 -23.45
N THR A 558 -22.26 0.60 -24.31
CA THR A 558 -21.54 0.32 -25.57
C THR A 558 -20.58 1.47 -25.91
N ASP A 559 -19.47 1.21 -26.59
CA ASP A 559 -18.52 2.22 -27.13
C ASP A 559 -19.10 3.05 -28.30
N ARG A 560 -20.44 3.16 -28.40
CA ARG A 560 -21.10 3.98 -29.42
C ARG A 560 -21.51 5.31 -28.80
N GLU A 561 -21.14 6.39 -29.48
CA GLU A 561 -21.52 7.74 -29.06
C GLU A 561 -23.06 7.89 -29.04
N PRO A 562 -23.62 8.48 -27.96
CA PRO A 562 -25.05 8.73 -27.88
C PRO A 562 -25.48 9.82 -28.86
N SER A 563 -26.74 9.79 -29.27
CA SER A 563 -27.34 10.92 -30.00
C SER A 563 -27.67 12.06 -29.02
N ILE A 564 -27.16 13.26 -29.32
CA ILE A 564 -27.52 14.47 -28.58
C ILE A 564 -28.97 14.87 -28.87
N HIS A 565 -29.69 15.29 -27.84
CA HIS A 565 -31.08 15.69 -27.93
C HIS A 565 -31.21 17.12 -28.46
N ARG A 566 -32.43 17.53 -28.84
CA ARG A 566 -32.74 18.92 -29.24
C ARG A 566 -33.51 19.63 -28.13
N LEU A 567 -33.21 20.90 -27.89
CA LEU A 567 -33.95 21.68 -26.89
C LEU A 567 -35.37 21.97 -27.37
N GLY A 568 -36.35 21.78 -26.47
CA GLY A 568 -37.76 22.08 -26.73
C GLY A 568 -38.53 21.05 -27.56
N THR A 569 -37.93 19.92 -27.96
CA THR A 569 -38.66 18.80 -28.56
C THR A 569 -39.16 17.80 -27.50
N ALA A 570 -40.25 17.09 -27.80
CA ALA A 570 -40.81 16.08 -26.90
C ALA A 570 -40.06 14.73 -26.96
N ASP A 571 -38.90 14.67 -27.61
CA ASP A 571 -38.15 13.44 -27.84
C ASP A 571 -37.61 12.90 -26.51
N TRP A 572 -37.01 13.77 -25.69
CA TRP A 572 -36.54 13.41 -24.34
C TRP A 572 -37.70 13.00 -23.43
N ASP A 573 -38.82 13.73 -23.44
CA ASP A 573 -40.00 13.39 -22.64
C ASP A 573 -40.61 12.05 -23.05
N THR A 574 -40.54 11.69 -24.34
CA THR A 574 -41.02 10.40 -24.84
C THR A 574 -40.07 9.28 -24.44
N ALA A 575 -38.76 9.48 -24.57
CA ALA A 575 -37.74 8.54 -24.10
C ALA A 575 -37.85 8.31 -22.58
N ARG A 576 -37.99 9.39 -21.80
CA ARG A 576 -38.18 9.36 -20.34
C ARG A 576 -39.46 8.63 -19.94
N ARG A 577 -40.59 8.87 -20.63
CA ARG A 577 -41.86 8.14 -20.38
C ARG A 577 -41.74 6.66 -20.70
N ARG A 578 -41.07 6.30 -21.79
CA ARG A 578 -40.84 4.90 -22.16
C ARG A 578 -39.93 4.20 -21.15
N ALA A 579 -38.84 4.84 -20.75
CA ALA A 579 -37.94 4.33 -19.72
C ALA A 579 -38.66 4.18 -18.38
N LYS A 580 -39.45 5.18 -17.97
CA LYS A 580 -40.28 5.12 -16.76
C LYS A 580 -41.23 3.92 -16.81
N LYS A 581 -41.94 3.71 -17.92
CA LYS A 581 -42.85 2.57 -18.06
C LYS A 581 -42.12 1.23 -17.96
N ALA A 582 -40.96 1.08 -18.61
CA ALA A 582 -40.15 -0.13 -18.52
C ALA A 582 -39.63 -0.38 -17.08
N VAL A 583 -39.25 0.68 -16.37
CA VAL A 583 -38.86 0.59 -14.96
C VAL A 583 -40.04 0.23 -14.06
N GLU A 584 -41.24 0.77 -14.32
CA GLU A 584 -42.48 0.40 -13.62
C GLU A 584 -42.81 -1.07 -13.86
N GLU A 585 -42.75 -1.56 -15.09
CA GLU A 585 -42.96 -2.99 -15.43
C GLU A 585 -41.97 -3.90 -14.67
N ILE A 586 -40.68 -3.57 -14.65
CA ILE A 586 -39.66 -4.33 -13.89
C ILE A 586 -39.91 -4.23 -12.38
N ALA A 587 -40.30 -3.05 -11.88
CA ALA A 587 -40.58 -2.85 -10.47
C ALA A 587 -41.80 -3.66 -10.01
N ASP A 588 -42.85 -3.71 -10.81
CA ASP A 588 -44.04 -4.53 -10.57
C ASP A 588 -43.67 -6.02 -10.54
N GLU A 589 -42.89 -6.50 -11.53
CA GLU A 589 -42.39 -7.89 -11.55
C GLU A 589 -41.56 -8.23 -10.30
N LEU A 590 -40.65 -7.34 -9.88
CA LEU A 590 -39.86 -7.53 -8.66
C LEU A 590 -40.76 -7.51 -7.42
N LEU A 591 -41.70 -6.58 -7.31
CA LEU A 591 -42.62 -6.49 -6.18
C LEU A 591 -43.49 -7.74 -6.06
N GLU A 592 -44.01 -8.25 -7.17
CA GLU A 592 -44.75 -9.51 -7.22
C GLU A 592 -43.88 -10.68 -6.75
N LEU A 593 -42.63 -10.77 -7.21
CA LEU A 593 -41.68 -11.80 -6.77
C LEU A 593 -41.40 -11.72 -5.26
N TYR A 594 -41.16 -10.53 -4.72
CA TYR A 594 -40.92 -10.32 -3.28
C TYR A 594 -42.17 -10.59 -2.44
N ALA A 595 -43.35 -10.21 -2.91
CA ALA A 595 -44.62 -10.48 -2.23
C ALA A 595 -44.91 -12.00 -2.20
N ALA A 596 -44.73 -12.70 -3.33
CA ALA A 596 -44.85 -14.15 -3.39
C ALA A 596 -43.87 -14.82 -2.42
N ARG A 597 -42.63 -14.34 -2.34
CA ARG A 597 -41.60 -14.88 -1.44
C ARG A 597 -41.89 -14.61 0.04
N ALA A 598 -42.45 -13.45 0.39
CA ALA A 598 -42.82 -13.13 1.77
C ALA A 598 -43.98 -14.00 2.30
N LEU A 599 -44.84 -14.53 1.41
CA LEU A 599 -45.93 -15.43 1.77
C LEU A 599 -45.47 -16.88 1.98
N VAL A 600 -44.32 -17.27 1.40
CA VAL A 600 -43.75 -18.61 1.55
C VAL A 600 -42.95 -18.67 2.85
N LYS A 601 -43.28 -19.64 3.72
CA LYS A 601 -42.43 -19.95 4.87
C LYS A 601 -41.18 -20.70 4.40
N GLY A 602 -40.02 -20.06 4.57
CA GLY A 602 -38.71 -20.66 4.33
C GLY A 602 -38.25 -21.53 5.51
N HIS A 603 -37.03 -22.05 5.37
CA HIS A 603 -36.31 -22.69 6.48
C HIS A 603 -35.38 -21.66 7.11
N ALA A 604 -35.65 -21.30 8.37
CA ALA A 604 -34.73 -20.49 9.17
C ALA A 604 -33.59 -21.39 9.66
N PHE A 605 -32.37 -21.12 9.19
CA PHE A 605 -31.18 -21.83 9.64
C PHE A 605 -30.85 -21.48 11.10
N SER A 606 -30.22 -22.39 11.82
CA SER A 606 -29.79 -22.19 13.21
C SER A 606 -28.61 -21.22 13.31
N GLU A 607 -28.38 -20.66 14.51
CA GLU A 607 -27.22 -19.81 14.79
C GLU A 607 -25.89 -20.55 14.54
N ASP A 608 -24.81 -19.80 14.30
CA ASP A 608 -23.51 -20.39 14.04
C ASP A 608 -23.02 -21.27 15.20
N THR A 609 -22.54 -22.47 14.85
CA THR A 609 -21.95 -23.40 15.83
C THR A 609 -20.45 -23.14 15.98
N PRO A 610 -19.79 -23.64 17.05
CA PRO A 610 -18.33 -23.53 17.19
C PRO A 610 -17.54 -24.08 15.99
N TRP A 611 -18.11 -25.07 15.29
CA TRP A 611 -17.50 -25.66 14.09
C TRP A 611 -17.55 -24.70 12.90
N GLN A 612 -18.58 -23.85 12.81
CA GLN A 612 -18.64 -22.77 11.80
C GLN A 612 -17.49 -21.80 12.01
N ALA A 613 -17.28 -21.36 13.26
CA ALA A 613 -16.18 -20.46 13.61
C ALA A 613 -14.80 -21.07 13.31
N GLU A 614 -14.63 -22.37 13.56
CA GLU A 614 -13.40 -23.10 13.22
C GLU A 614 -13.15 -23.14 11.71
N MET A 615 -14.16 -23.50 10.92
CA MET A 615 -14.04 -23.54 9.46
C MET A 615 -13.68 -22.16 8.90
N GLU A 616 -14.31 -21.10 9.41
CA GLU A 616 -14.00 -19.72 9.04
C GLU A 616 -12.58 -19.28 9.43
N ALA A 617 -12.14 -19.70 10.62
CA ALA A 617 -10.78 -19.46 11.09
C ALA A 617 -9.72 -20.30 10.35
N SER A 618 -10.13 -21.34 9.61
CA SER A 618 -9.24 -22.21 8.81
C SER A 618 -8.88 -21.66 7.43
N PHE A 619 -9.64 -20.69 6.91
CA PHE A 619 -9.30 -20.07 5.63
C PHE A 619 -7.88 -19.47 5.67
N PRO A 620 -7.11 -19.39 4.57
CA PRO A 620 -5.74 -18.87 4.61
C PRO A 620 -5.63 -17.35 4.36
N TYR A 621 -6.74 -16.64 4.13
CA TYR A 621 -6.75 -15.22 3.76
C TYR A 621 -7.50 -14.37 4.80
N ALA A 622 -7.10 -13.12 5.00
CA ALA A 622 -7.84 -12.21 5.88
C ALA A 622 -8.99 -11.54 5.12
N GLU A 623 -10.14 -11.46 5.76
CA GLU A 623 -11.36 -10.91 5.19
C GLU A 623 -11.31 -9.37 5.18
N THR A 624 -11.79 -8.77 4.11
CA THR A 624 -12.01 -7.33 3.98
C THR A 624 -13.27 -6.90 4.74
N GLU A 625 -13.42 -5.60 5.03
CA GLU A 625 -14.61 -5.07 5.71
C GLU A 625 -15.91 -5.32 4.91
N ASP A 626 -15.82 -5.25 3.57
CA ASP A 626 -16.95 -5.55 2.68
C ASP A 626 -17.27 -7.05 2.65
N GLN A 627 -16.26 -7.92 2.70
CA GLN A 627 -16.48 -9.36 2.85
C GLN A 627 -17.14 -9.70 4.20
N LEU A 628 -16.64 -9.12 5.30
CA LEU A 628 -17.23 -9.33 6.63
C LEU A 628 -18.70 -8.88 6.68
N ARG A 629 -19.03 -7.78 6.01
CA ARG A 629 -20.42 -7.33 5.86
C ARG A 629 -21.24 -8.31 5.03
N ALA A 630 -20.76 -8.71 3.86
CA ALA A 630 -21.45 -9.66 2.99
C ALA A 630 -21.71 -11.00 3.70
N ILE A 631 -20.72 -11.53 4.44
CA ILE A 631 -20.84 -12.76 5.23
C ILE A 631 -21.92 -12.61 6.30
N ARG A 632 -21.91 -11.50 7.05
CA ARG A 632 -22.90 -11.22 8.09
C ARG A 632 -24.31 -11.13 7.51
N ASP A 633 -24.48 -10.37 6.44
CA ASP A 633 -25.78 -10.16 5.82
C ASP A 633 -26.35 -11.47 5.23
N VAL A 634 -25.50 -12.30 4.60
CA VAL A 634 -25.91 -13.62 4.10
C VAL A 634 -26.37 -14.51 5.25
N LYS A 635 -25.61 -14.60 6.35
CA LYS A 635 -25.98 -15.43 7.51
C LYS A 635 -27.27 -14.95 8.16
N GLN A 636 -27.43 -13.64 8.31
CA GLN A 636 -28.65 -13.05 8.87
C GLN A 636 -29.87 -13.37 8.02
N ASP A 637 -29.75 -13.32 6.69
CA ASP A 637 -30.85 -13.69 5.79
C ASP A 637 -31.15 -15.19 5.87
N MET A 638 -30.14 -16.05 6.02
CA MET A 638 -30.32 -17.50 6.20
C MET A 638 -31.05 -17.85 7.51
N GLU A 639 -30.79 -17.12 8.59
CA GLU A 639 -31.49 -17.31 9.88
C GLU A 639 -32.93 -16.75 9.85
N GLY A 640 -33.29 -16.04 8.79
CA GLY A 640 -34.63 -15.49 8.58
C GLY A 640 -35.69 -16.56 8.23
N GLN A 641 -36.95 -16.29 8.61
CA GLN A 641 -38.09 -17.14 8.22
C GLN A 641 -38.49 -17.00 6.75
N MET A 642 -38.08 -15.90 6.10
CA MET A 642 -38.30 -15.70 4.67
C MET A 642 -37.15 -16.38 3.90
N PRO A 643 -37.43 -17.12 2.80
CA PRO A 643 -36.37 -17.67 1.96
C PRO A 643 -35.35 -16.59 1.60
N MET A 644 -34.04 -16.87 1.55
CA MET A 644 -33.03 -15.89 1.12
C MET A 644 -32.95 -15.82 -0.42
N ASP A 645 -32.71 -14.62 -0.96
CA ASP A 645 -32.39 -14.33 -2.36
C ASP A 645 -31.51 -13.08 -2.32
N ARG A 646 -30.21 -13.29 -2.39
CA ARG A 646 -29.20 -12.27 -2.20
C ARG A 646 -28.17 -12.40 -3.31
N LEU A 647 -27.89 -11.27 -3.94
CA LEU A 647 -26.82 -11.14 -4.91
C LEU A 647 -25.59 -10.51 -4.24
N VAL A 648 -24.46 -11.23 -4.22
CA VAL A 648 -23.16 -10.71 -3.78
C VAL A 648 -22.37 -10.30 -5.02
N ILE A 649 -22.16 -8.99 -5.20
CA ILE A 649 -21.41 -8.43 -6.32
C ILE A 649 -19.98 -8.12 -5.87
N GLY A 650 -19.00 -8.46 -6.70
CA GLY A 650 -17.60 -8.12 -6.50
C GLY A 650 -16.75 -8.58 -7.68
N ASP A 651 -15.55 -8.02 -7.83
CA ASP A 651 -14.65 -8.35 -8.93
C ASP A 651 -14.01 -9.74 -8.76
N VAL A 652 -13.34 -10.23 -9.82
CA VAL A 652 -12.62 -11.51 -9.79
C VAL A 652 -11.53 -11.45 -8.72
N GLY A 653 -11.45 -12.48 -7.88
CA GLY A 653 -10.48 -12.54 -6.77
C GLY A 653 -10.92 -11.90 -5.45
N PHE A 654 -12.07 -11.22 -5.38
CA PHE A 654 -12.58 -10.58 -4.16
C PHE A 654 -13.26 -11.56 -3.16
N GLY A 655 -12.95 -12.85 -3.24
CA GLY A 655 -13.41 -13.86 -2.27
C GLY A 655 -14.93 -14.14 -2.27
N LYS A 656 -15.66 -13.91 -3.37
CA LYS A 656 -17.09 -14.27 -3.47
C LYS A 656 -17.36 -15.75 -3.15
N THR A 657 -16.47 -16.63 -3.63
CA THR A 657 -16.53 -18.07 -3.39
C THR A 657 -16.43 -18.40 -1.90
N GLU A 658 -15.66 -17.63 -1.14
CA GLU A 658 -15.51 -17.81 0.30
C GLU A 658 -16.84 -17.55 1.03
N VAL A 659 -17.54 -16.47 0.69
CA VAL A 659 -18.86 -16.14 1.25
C VAL A 659 -19.84 -17.28 0.97
N ALA A 660 -19.83 -17.83 -0.26
CA ALA A 660 -20.66 -18.96 -0.64
C ALA A 660 -20.31 -20.24 0.14
N LEU A 661 -19.03 -20.54 0.37
CA LEU A 661 -18.60 -21.70 1.15
C LEU A 661 -19.01 -21.60 2.62
N ARG A 662 -18.95 -20.41 3.23
CA ARG A 662 -19.43 -20.17 4.60
C ARG A 662 -20.93 -20.42 4.74
N ALA A 663 -21.72 -19.91 3.79
CA ALA A 663 -23.15 -20.16 3.72
C ALA A 663 -23.46 -21.65 3.50
N ALA A 664 -22.72 -22.31 2.60
CA ALA A 664 -22.87 -23.73 2.33
C ALA A 664 -22.61 -24.58 3.59
N PHE A 665 -21.54 -24.29 4.32
CA PHE A 665 -21.22 -25.02 5.55
C PHE A 665 -22.28 -24.82 6.63
N LYS A 666 -22.80 -23.60 6.80
CA LYS A 666 -23.92 -23.32 7.71
C LYS A 666 -25.16 -24.16 7.34
N ALA A 667 -25.45 -24.28 6.05
CA ALA A 667 -26.58 -25.09 5.60
C ALA A 667 -26.38 -26.59 5.88
N VAL A 668 -25.17 -27.11 5.69
CA VAL A 668 -24.82 -28.51 5.97
C VAL A 668 -24.89 -28.83 7.46
N GLN A 669 -24.53 -27.87 8.33
CA GLN A 669 -24.63 -28.03 9.79
C GLN A 669 -26.07 -28.18 10.29
N ASP A 670 -27.05 -27.75 9.49
CA ASP A 670 -28.49 -27.92 9.71
C ASP A 670 -29.10 -29.11 8.94
N ASP A 671 -28.24 -30.06 8.56
CA ASP A 671 -28.59 -31.26 7.78
C ASP A 671 -29.28 -30.94 6.44
N LYS A 672 -28.98 -29.77 5.84
CA LYS A 672 -29.47 -29.41 4.51
C LYS A 672 -28.42 -29.66 3.44
N GLN A 673 -28.90 -30.04 2.26
CA GLN A 673 -28.05 -30.18 1.08
C GLN A 673 -27.84 -28.82 0.41
N VAL A 674 -26.66 -28.63 -0.18
CA VAL A 674 -26.30 -27.42 -0.93
C VAL A 674 -26.08 -27.80 -2.38
N ALA A 675 -26.68 -27.03 -3.29
CA ALA A 675 -26.44 -27.13 -4.73
C ALA A 675 -25.74 -25.86 -5.20
N ILE A 676 -24.63 -26.01 -5.92
CA ILE A 676 -23.90 -24.91 -6.56
C ILE A 676 -24.07 -25.07 -8.07
N LEU A 677 -24.79 -24.12 -8.68
CA LEU A 677 -25.03 -24.10 -10.11
C LEU A 677 -24.02 -23.14 -10.76
N VAL A 678 -23.18 -23.68 -11.64
CA VAL A 678 -22.21 -22.91 -12.45
C VAL A 678 -22.56 -23.06 -13.93
N PRO A 679 -22.40 -22.00 -14.75
CA PRO A 679 -22.73 -22.06 -16.17
C PRO A 679 -21.76 -22.92 -17.01
N THR A 680 -20.58 -23.23 -16.48
CA THR A 680 -19.51 -24.02 -17.13
C THR A 680 -18.79 -24.92 -16.15
#